data_AF-A0A5C3ET01-F1
#
_entry.id   AF-A0A5C3ET01-F1
#
_cell.length_a   1.000
_cell.length_b   1.000
_cell.length_c   1.000
_cell.angle_alpha   90.00
_cell.angle_beta   90.00
_cell.angle_gamma   90.00
#
_symmetry.space_group_name_H-M   'P 1'
#
loop_
_entity.id
_entity.type
_entity.pdbx_description
1 polymer ?
#
loop_
_entity_poly.entity_id
_entity_poly.type
_entity_poly.pdbx_seq_one_letter_code
_entity_poly.pdbx_strand_id
1 'polypeptide(L)'
;MSEAQTKAATYAAHDLSHAALGHGPLRVRGNRFLDQHGRTLLLRGINVSGASKLPTTPNGLSHLSQGFYSHRSVSFIGRPFPLDQAPLHLARLKAWGLTLVRLLVTWESISHAGPNPNTDLDHDYIHYLTQLIQLMPKYGIKCFVCAHQDVWSRFSGGSGAPGWTFEAAGLDIHAFTQTGAAYVHSQDELRRATAKANKAEPSGPFLWPSGYQKLAASTMATLFWAGDAFAPDLVCTRTALDGSGRHEVVSIQTFLQDAYFEAFGRLSDALSGLEACIGFEAMNEPHRGLVNLHSFYKWNYDTDLHIGHYPTLAEALALGSGHAQKVHYYVKTWPMPTRISHRSLLDPQGRSAWLPADVVSAQGGVDRPKGMGRCVWKAHGVWEWNDTKQAAVILQHSYFDEDHRKGREGQRVEWYRDFYTPFLKRFHQRVNRKASSNLSFLEPIPNEFMPPWKPAAALDEEAARALREAATAQSYAAKTLLEEERPSNLVYAPHFYDLNVLFGKTHAWMSVNVQGLSRGMFVLKALYFGADGLRKNYRTQLANIVRYARASLGALPIVIGEVGIPYDINKRLAFATGDFSKQRELMDALIGAMEDNLLHFTLWNYNPDNRIEYGDGWNNEDFSLTNGGSDTGLPVKHDFRNHSFEGDELFRGGRVLDVVIRPYAAKVAGQPLKTQWDQRTLRYEFEWGNVPSSATDDDAGVDEATDRKRRTTEIFLPAYHYRGKEFSVTVSDGEYTLDAENQTLYIVHANREPFVKHRATIELRDERAHMLQRVRERRRHVGSRSPLPVSLELWLESWTVSQVLSISIVVLVALVGIVAIDQHVVATLER
;
A
#
# COMPACT_ATOMS: atom_id res chain seq x y z
N MET A 1 -39.23 -6.08 -6.56
CA MET A 1 -37.90 -6.30 -5.98
C MET A 1 -37.21 -7.36 -6.82
N SER A 2 -36.05 -7.08 -7.40
CA SER A 2 -35.38 -8.01 -8.33
C SER A 2 -34.72 -9.17 -7.57
N GLU A 3 -34.52 -10.32 -8.25
CA GLU A 3 -33.83 -11.51 -7.73
C GLU A 3 -32.45 -11.21 -7.12
N ALA A 4 -31.79 -10.14 -7.57
CA ALA A 4 -30.53 -9.64 -7.01
C ALA A 4 -30.69 -9.01 -5.61
N GLN A 5 -31.85 -8.41 -5.29
CA GLN A 5 -32.13 -7.83 -3.97
C GLN A 5 -32.33 -8.90 -2.89
N THR A 6 -32.83 -10.08 -3.25
CA THR A 6 -33.00 -11.22 -2.33
C THR A 6 -31.67 -11.89 -2.00
N LYS A 7 -30.66 -11.82 -2.89
CA LYS A 7 -29.33 -12.42 -2.69
C LYS A 7 -28.41 -11.66 -1.72
N ALA A 8 -28.60 -10.35 -1.51
CA ALA A 8 -27.73 -9.58 -0.61
C ALA A 8 -27.83 -10.04 0.87
N ALA A 9 -29.00 -10.56 1.27
CA ALA A 9 -29.23 -11.17 2.59
C ALA A 9 -28.63 -12.59 2.73
N THR A 10 -27.98 -13.13 1.69
CA THR A 10 -27.48 -14.52 1.64
C THR A 10 -25.96 -14.64 1.83
N TYR A 11 -25.24 -13.53 1.99
CA TYR A 11 -23.78 -13.54 2.11
C TYR A 11 -23.34 -13.31 3.55
N ALA A 12 -22.50 -14.20 4.05
CA ALA A 12 -22.21 -14.35 5.46
C ALA A 12 -20.79 -13.89 5.82
N ALA A 13 -20.68 -13.02 6.80
CA ALA A 13 -19.51 -12.70 7.62
C ALA A 13 -19.95 -11.63 8.63
N HIS A 14 -19.02 -11.16 9.45
CA HIS A 14 -19.26 -10.02 10.33
C HIS A 14 -19.68 -8.77 9.53
N ASP A 15 -20.46 -7.90 10.19
CA ASP A 15 -21.11 -6.73 9.59
C ASP A 15 -20.63 -5.45 10.26
N LEU A 16 -20.13 -4.48 9.46
CA LEU A 16 -19.74 -3.14 9.89
C LEU A 16 -20.78 -2.05 9.58
N SER A 17 -21.98 -2.39 9.10
CA SER A 17 -23.08 -1.42 8.91
C SER A 17 -23.39 -0.66 10.20
N HIS A 18 -23.94 0.55 10.09
CA HIS A 18 -24.39 1.33 11.24
C HIS A 18 -25.36 0.52 12.10
N ALA A 19 -26.29 -0.22 11.49
CA ALA A 19 -27.19 -1.10 12.23
C ALA A 19 -26.44 -2.11 13.11
N ALA A 20 -25.38 -2.74 12.59
CA ALA A 20 -24.57 -3.71 13.33
C ALA A 20 -23.61 -3.07 14.36
N LEU A 21 -23.31 -1.78 14.21
CA LEU A 21 -22.42 -1.01 15.09
C LEU A 21 -23.16 -0.16 16.13
N GLY A 22 -24.49 -0.25 16.22
CA GLY A 22 -25.32 0.48 17.19
C GLY A 22 -25.84 1.84 16.71
N HIS A 23 -26.19 1.91 15.42
CA HIS A 23 -26.81 3.05 14.72
C HIS A 23 -25.99 4.35 14.71
N GLY A 24 -24.66 4.23 14.55
CA GLY A 24 -23.80 5.40 14.41
C GLY A 24 -22.47 5.09 13.73
N PRO A 25 -21.67 6.14 13.46
CA PRO A 25 -20.37 6.01 12.82
C PRO A 25 -19.36 5.28 13.72
N LEU A 26 -18.26 4.86 13.14
CA LEU A 26 -17.13 4.33 13.90
C LEU A 26 -16.46 5.47 14.70
N ARG A 27 -16.06 5.20 15.95
CA ARG A 27 -15.41 6.16 16.85
C ARG A 27 -13.94 5.81 17.05
N VAL A 28 -13.10 6.82 17.32
CA VAL A 28 -11.69 6.63 17.70
C VAL A 28 -11.51 7.04 19.15
N ARG A 29 -10.86 6.18 19.95
CA ARG A 29 -10.43 6.53 21.31
C ARG A 29 -9.05 5.95 21.58
N GLY A 30 -8.07 6.83 21.80
CA GLY A 30 -6.67 6.44 21.91
C GLY A 30 -6.24 5.64 20.68
N ASN A 31 -5.75 4.41 20.89
CA ASN A 31 -5.30 3.54 19.81
C ASN A 31 -6.37 2.61 19.21
N ARG A 32 -7.66 2.82 19.51
CA ARG A 32 -8.72 1.87 19.17
C ARG A 32 -9.81 2.49 18.31
N PHE A 33 -10.30 1.69 17.37
CA PHE A 33 -11.59 1.90 16.73
C PHE A 33 -12.68 1.26 17.59
N LEU A 34 -13.77 1.99 17.80
CA LEU A 34 -14.89 1.58 18.64
C LEU A 34 -16.21 1.67 17.87
N ASP A 35 -17.13 0.76 18.17
CA ASP A 35 -18.53 0.91 17.79
C ASP A 35 -19.32 1.73 18.83
N GLN A 36 -20.62 1.90 18.61
CA GLN A 36 -21.49 2.63 19.54
C GLN A 36 -21.76 1.85 20.84
N HIS A 37 -21.52 0.54 20.85
CA HIS A 37 -21.55 -0.30 22.04
C HIS A 37 -20.24 -0.26 22.84
N GLY A 38 -19.22 0.49 22.39
CA GLY A 38 -17.93 0.60 23.08
C GLY A 38 -17.02 -0.62 22.89
N ARG A 39 -17.36 -1.53 21.97
CA ARG A 39 -16.51 -2.68 21.60
C ARG A 39 -15.36 -2.22 20.72
N THR A 40 -14.18 -2.82 20.91
CA THR A 40 -13.02 -2.58 20.05
C THR A 40 -13.19 -3.32 18.73
N LEU A 41 -12.98 -2.63 17.60
CA LEU A 41 -13.05 -3.21 16.27
C LEU A 41 -11.66 -3.57 15.77
N LEU A 42 -11.48 -4.79 15.27
CA LEU A 42 -10.28 -5.19 14.54
C LEU A 42 -10.57 -5.17 13.04
N LEU A 43 -10.27 -4.04 12.39
CA LEU A 43 -10.57 -3.87 10.97
C LEU A 43 -9.57 -4.64 10.08
N ARG A 44 -10.11 -5.46 9.16
CA ARG A 44 -9.38 -6.16 8.11
C ARG A 44 -10.02 -5.87 6.77
N GLY A 45 -9.19 -5.69 5.76
CA GLY A 45 -9.66 -5.13 4.51
C GLY A 45 -8.78 -5.39 3.31
N ILE A 46 -9.11 -4.69 2.24
CA ILE A 46 -8.44 -4.80 0.96
C ILE A 46 -8.49 -3.49 0.17
N ASN A 47 -7.49 -3.29 -0.68
CA ASN A 47 -7.44 -2.21 -1.65
C ASN A 47 -8.32 -2.54 -2.86
N VAL A 48 -9.14 -1.58 -3.28
CA VAL A 48 -10.06 -1.71 -4.42
C VAL A 48 -9.94 -0.45 -5.29
N SER A 49 -9.35 -0.50 -6.48
CA SER A 49 -8.55 -1.59 -7.03
C SER A 49 -7.41 -1.01 -7.86
N GLY A 50 -6.38 -1.82 -8.15
CA GLY A 50 -5.32 -1.44 -9.09
C GLY A 50 -5.84 -1.03 -10.48
N ALA A 51 -7.01 -1.52 -10.89
CA ALA A 51 -7.65 -1.10 -12.14
C ALA A 51 -8.02 0.39 -12.14
N SER A 52 -8.23 1.00 -10.96
CA SER A 52 -8.60 2.42 -10.81
C SER A 52 -7.43 3.37 -11.07
N LYS A 53 -6.21 2.84 -11.26
CA LYS A 53 -5.02 3.62 -11.66
C LYS A 53 -5.12 4.17 -13.08
N LEU A 54 -5.96 3.58 -13.93
CA LEU A 54 -6.00 3.85 -15.36
C LEU A 54 -7.44 4.04 -15.87
N PRO A 55 -7.66 4.90 -16.88
CA PRO A 55 -9.00 5.16 -17.39
C PRO A 55 -9.63 3.90 -18.00
N THR A 56 -10.97 3.88 -18.01
CA THR A 56 -11.76 2.86 -18.72
C THR A 56 -11.82 3.20 -20.22
N THR A 57 -12.02 4.48 -20.55
CA THR A 57 -12.15 4.95 -21.94
C THR A 57 -11.26 6.17 -22.21
N PRO A 58 -10.38 6.13 -23.23
CA PRO A 58 -9.97 4.93 -23.95
C PRO A 58 -9.35 3.90 -22.98
N ASN A 59 -9.23 2.65 -23.41
CA ASN A 59 -8.71 1.59 -22.55
C ASN A 59 -7.30 1.96 -22.04
N GLY A 60 -7.20 2.24 -20.75
CA GLY A 60 -6.01 2.82 -20.14
C GLY A 60 -4.88 1.84 -19.84
N LEU A 61 -5.03 0.54 -20.12
CA LEU A 61 -4.02 -0.48 -19.82
C LEU A 61 -2.61 -0.01 -20.22
N SER A 62 -1.66 -0.11 -19.30
CA SER A 62 -0.36 0.56 -19.40
C SER A 62 0.51 0.11 -20.58
N HIS A 63 0.26 -1.07 -21.14
CA HIS A 63 0.97 -1.60 -22.30
C HIS A 63 0.38 -1.09 -23.64
N LEU A 64 -0.79 -0.44 -23.61
CA LEU A 64 -1.46 0.11 -24.79
C LEU A 64 -1.04 1.57 -25.03
N SER A 65 -0.89 1.95 -26.30
CA SER A 65 -0.49 3.30 -26.72
C SER A 65 -1.60 4.09 -27.41
N GLN A 66 -2.66 3.42 -27.89
CA GLN A 66 -3.75 4.07 -28.61
C GLN A 66 -4.52 5.03 -27.70
N GLY A 67 -4.64 6.30 -28.12
CA GLY A 67 -5.33 7.33 -27.35
C GLY A 67 -4.61 7.76 -26.06
N PHE A 68 -3.39 7.27 -25.81
CA PHE A 68 -2.66 7.51 -24.56
C PHE A 68 -2.50 9.00 -24.24
N TYR A 69 -2.16 9.84 -25.23
CA TYR A 69 -1.93 11.27 -25.02
C TYR A 69 -3.21 12.12 -25.00
N SER A 70 -4.37 11.57 -25.36
CA SER A 70 -5.66 12.26 -25.32
C SER A 70 -6.20 12.27 -23.88
N HIS A 71 -5.63 13.11 -23.04
CA HIS A 71 -5.80 13.03 -21.57
C HIS A 71 -6.95 13.86 -21.00
N ARG A 72 -7.41 14.90 -21.71
CA ARG A 72 -8.45 15.82 -21.22
C ARG A 72 -9.89 15.36 -21.46
N SER A 73 -10.08 14.16 -22.02
CA SER A 73 -11.40 13.62 -22.38
C SER A 73 -11.50 12.12 -22.06
N VAL A 74 -10.87 11.69 -20.97
CA VAL A 74 -10.87 10.29 -20.52
C VAL A 74 -12.04 10.05 -19.57
N SER A 75 -12.46 8.80 -19.39
CA SER A 75 -13.46 8.44 -18.39
C SER A 75 -12.95 7.29 -17.51
N PHE A 76 -13.19 7.43 -16.21
CA PHE A 76 -12.93 6.41 -15.19
C PHE A 76 -14.21 5.70 -14.73
N ILE A 77 -15.37 6.02 -15.31
CA ILE A 77 -16.63 5.32 -15.05
C ILE A 77 -16.42 3.82 -15.33
N GLY A 78 -16.94 2.98 -14.42
CA GLY A 78 -16.70 1.53 -14.45
C GLY A 78 -15.43 1.08 -13.74
N ARG A 79 -14.61 1.99 -13.17
CA ARG A 79 -13.56 1.64 -12.20
C ARG A 79 -14.09 1.79 -10.76
N PRO A 80 -13.81 0.88 -9.82
CA PRO A 80 -12.96 -0.30 -9.92
C PRO A 80 -13.55 -1.47 -10.70
N PHE A 81 -14.87 -1.48 -10.92
CA PHE A 81 -15.62 -2.44 -11.73
C PHE A 81 -17.04 -1.90 -11.98
N PRO A 82 -17.74 -2.27 -13.07
CA PRO A 82 -19.10 -1.80 -13.37
C PRO A 82 -20.13 -1.99 -12.24
N LEU A 83 -21.10 -1.07 -12.12
CA LEU A 83 -22.10 -1.07 -11.02
C LEU A 83 -22.98 -2.32 -11.01
N ASP A 84 -23.28 -2.92 -12.16
CA ASP A 84 -24.04 -4.16 -12.29
C ASP A 84 -23.27 -5.39 -11.77
N GLN A 85 -21.94 -5.33 -11.78
CA GLN A 85 -21.05 -6.37 -11.23
C GLN A 85 -20.70 -6.14 -9.76
N ALA A 86 -20.89 -4.92 -9.25
CA ALA A 86 -20.57 -4.55 -7.87
C ALA A 86 -21.19 -5.49 -6.80
N PRO A 87 -22.46 -5.93 -6.91
CA PRO A 87 -23.05 -6.86 -5.94
C PRO A 87 -22.23 -8.14 -5.72
N LEU A 88 -21.72 -8.75 -6.79
CA LEU A 88 -20.90 -9.98 -6.70
C LEU A 88 -19.58 -9.70 -6.01
N HIS A 89 -18.91 -8.61 -6.39
CA HIS A 89 -17.60 -8.27 -5.83
C HIS A 89 -17.69 -7.88 -4.36
N LEU A 90 -18.69 -7.09 -3.97
CA LEU A 90 -18.95 -6.77 -2.56
C LEU A 90 -19.32 -8.03 -1.76
N ALA A 91 -20.08 -8.97 -2.35
CA ALA A 91 -20.38 -10.26 -1.74
C ALA A 91 -19.12 -11.11 -1.49
N ARG A 92 -18.17 -11.14 -2.45
CA ARG A 92 -16.87 -11.80 -2.28
C ARG A 92 -16.10 -11.21 -1.10
N LEU A 93 -15.96 -9.89 -1.05
CA LEU A 93 -15.23 -9.22 0.02
C LEU A 93 -15.84 -9.50 1.40
N LYS A 94 -17.18 -9.49 1.50
CA LYS A 94 -17.88 -9.90 2.72
C LYS A 94 -17.56 -11.35 3.08
N ALA A 95 -17.76 -12.29 2.14
CA ALA A 95 -17.53 -13.72 2.37
C ALA A 95 -16.08 -14.06 2.77
N TRP A 96 -15.12 -13.23 2.36
CA TRP A 96 -13.70 -13.38 2.69
C TRP A 96 -13.31 -12.72 4.02
N GLY A 97 -14.25 -12.04 4.69
CA GLY A 97 -14.01 -11.30 5.93
C GLY A 97 -13.17 -10.02 5.73
N LEU A 98 -13.17 -9.44 4.53
CA LEU A 98 -12.42 -8.23 4.17
C LEU A 98 -13.38 -7.04 4.00
N THR A 99 -13.95 -6.57 5.12
CA THR A 99 -15.05 -5.60 5.13
C THR A 99 -14.61 -4.14 5.23
N LEU A 100 -13.31 -3.87 5.38
CA LEU A 100 -12.74 -2.54 5.19
C LEU A 100 -12.19 -2.41 3.75
N VAL A 101 -12.58 -1.37 3.03
CA VAL A 101 -12.08 -1.09 1.68
C VAL A 101 -11.24 0.19 1.69
N ARG A 102 -9.99 0.10 1.21
CA ARG A 102 -9.23 1.27 0.77
C ARG A 102 -9.57 1.50 -0.70
N LEU A 103 -10.43 2.49 -0.97
CA LEU A 103 -10.94 2.77 -2.31
C LEU A 103 -9.99 3.73 -3.04
N LEU A 104 -9.43 3.29 -4.16
CA LEU A 104 -8.47 4.08 -4.92
C LEU A 104 -9.17 5.08 -5.84
N VAL A 105 -8.78 6.34 -5.70
CA VAL A 105 -9.24 7.42 -6.58
C VAL A 105 -8.05 8.28 -6.99
N THR A 106 -7.77 8.34 -8.29
CA THR A 106 -6.68 9.18 -8.81
C THR A 106 -7.15 10.62 -9.02
N TRP A 107 -6.26 11.60 -8.92
CA TRP A 107 -6.62 12.99 -9.22
C TRP A 107 -7.10 13.16 -10.67
N GLU A 108 -6.50 12.43 -11.62
CA GLU A 108 -6.92 12.37 -13.02
C GLU A 108 -8.38 11.93 -13.15
N SER A 109 -8.82 10.93 -12.37
CA SER A 109 -10.21 10.45 -12.45
C SER A 109 -11.26 11.50 -12.10
N ILE A 110 -10.91 12.52 -11.31
CA ILE A 110 -11.84 13.58 -10.88
C ILE A 110 -11.70 14.82 -11.77
N SER A 111 -10.48 15.14 -12.21
CA SER A 111 -10.14 16.46 -12.76
C SER A 111 -9.29 16.37 -14.03
N HIS A 112 -9.53 15.38 -14.89
CA HIS A 112 -8.76 15.16 -16.11
C HIS A 112 -8.86 16.32 -17.12
N ALA A 113 -10.01 17.00 -17.19
CA ALA A 113 -10.26 18.06 -18.17
C ALA A 113 -9.42 19.32 -17.92
N GLY A 114 -9.13 19.63 -16.65
CA GLY A 114 -8.43 20.85 -16.24
C GLY A 114 -8.49 21.12 -14.73
N PRO A 115 -7.96 22.27 -14.28
CA PRO A 115 -7.81 22.62 -12.87
C PRO A 115 -9.03 23.33 -12.26
N ASN A 116 -9.97 23.83 -13.05
CA ASN A 116 -11.04 24.69 -12.57
C ASN A 116 -12.17 23.84 -11.98
N PRO A 117 -12.41 23.88 -10.65
CA PRO A 117 -13.36 23.00 -10.02
C PRO A 117 -14.83 23.29 -10.37
N ASN A 118 -15.11 24.39 -11.06
CA ASN A 118 -16.47 24.75 -11.49
C ASN A 118 -16.78 24.30 -12.93
N THR A 119 -15.77 23.95 -13.73
CA THR A 119 -15.95 23.56 -15.14
C THR A 119 -15.32 22.24 -15.51
N ASP A 120 -14.30 21.80 -14.77
CA ASP A 120 -13.39 20.73 -15.23
C ASP A 120 -13.49 19.44 -14.39
N LEU A 121 -14.39 19.38 -13.40
CA LEU A 121 -14.62 18.18 -12.62
C LEU A 121 -15.52 17.19 -13.36
N ASP A 122 -15.15 15.91 -13.30
CA ASP A 122 -15.95 14.80 -13.79
C ASP A 122 -17.05 14.46 -12.77
N HIS A 123 -18.16 15.20 -12.84
CA HIS A 123 -19.32 14.97 -11.99
C HIS A 123 -19.99 13.62 -12.23
N ASP A 124 -19.87 13.05 -13.44
CA ASP A 124 -20.42 11.74 -13.77
C ASP A 124 -19.65 10.63 -13.02
N TYR A 125 -18.32 10.74 -12.94
CA TYR A 125 -17.51 9.83 -12.14
C TYR A 125 -17.76 9.98 -10.63
N ILE A 126 -17.93 11.22 -10.12
CA ILE A 126 -18.31 11.45 -8.72
C ILE A 126 -19.69 10.81 -8.41
N HIS A 127 -20.65 10.95 -9.32
CA HIS A 127 -21.97 10.32 -9.19
C HIS A 127 -21.86 8.79 -9.20
N TYR A 128 -21.07 8.24 -10.10
CA TYR A 128 -20.79 6.81 -10.17
C TYR A 128 -20.20 6.26 -8.86
N LEU A 129 -19.22 6.95 -8.26
CA LEU A 129 -18.64 6.54 -6.96
C LEU A 129 -19.66 6.63 -5.83
N THR A 130 -20.53 7.63 -5.85
CA THR A 130 -21.64 7.77 -4.90
C THR A 130 -22.55 6.54 -4.94
N GLN A 131 -22.94 6.10 -6.14
CA GLN A 131 -23.77 4.91 -6.33
C GLN A 131 -23.08 3.63 -5.85
N LEU A 132 -21.78 3.47 -6.14
CA LEU A 132 -21.01 2.32 -5.69
C LEU A 132 -20.93 2.24 -4.16
N ILE A 133 -20.60 3.35 -3.49
CA ILE A 133 -20.44 3.42 -2.04
C ILE A 133 -21.78 3.22 -1.32
N GLN A 134 -22.90 3.66 -1.89
CA GLN A 134 -24.24 3.41 -1.36
C GLN A 134 -24.61 1.91 -1.31
N LEU A 135 -23.95 1.05 -2.09
CA LEU A 135 -24.18 -0.40 -2.05
C LEU A 135 -23.44 -1.08 -0.90
N MET A 136 -22.28 -0.55 -0.48
CA MET A 136 -21.39 -1.17 0.50
C MET A 136 -22.06 -1.53 1.85
N PRO A 137 -22.95 -0.71 2.45
CA PRO A 137 -23.61 -1.05 3.70
C PRO A 137 -24.44 -2.33 3.64
N LYS A 138 -25.01 -2.68 2.48
CA LYS A 138 -25.77 -3.93 2.29
C LYS A 138 -24.92 -5.18 2.48
N TYR A 139 -23.60 -5.03 2.35
CA TYR A 139 -22.60 -6.07 2.53
C TYR A 139 -21.78 -5.88 3.81
N GLY A 140 -22.18 -4.95 4.67
CA GLY A 140 -21.47 -4.64 5.91
C GLY A 140 -20.08 -4.06 5.69
N ILE A 141 -19.86 -3.38 4.57
CA ILE A 141 -18.56 -2.83 4.17
C ILE A 141 -18.46 -1.35 4.53
N LYS A 142 -17.30 -0.95 5.04
CA LYS A 142 -16.86 0.45 5.22
C LYS A 142 -15.69 0.72 4.29
N CYS A 143 -15.54 1.96 3.85
CA CYS A 143 -14.42 2.38 3.01
C CYS A 143 -13.84 3.74 3.41
N PHE A 144 -12.55 3.91 3.19
CA PHE A 144 -11.93 5.23 3.11
C PHE A 144 -11.38 5.46 1.71
N VAL A 145 -11.40 6.70 1.26
CA VAL A 145 -10.93 7.08 -0.08
C VAL A 145 -9.45 7.40 -0.02
N CYS A 146 -8.65 6.70 -0.82
CA CYS A 146 -7.25 6.99 -1.04
C CYS A 146 -7.09 7.91 -2.25
N ALA A 147 -6.48 9.07 -2.03
CA ALA A 147 -6.01 9.92 -3.11
C ALA A 147 -4.75 9.28 -3.74
N HIS A 148 -4.98 8.36 -4.68
CA HIS A 148 -3.99 7.42 -5.15
C HIS A 148 -3.09 8.04 -6.24
N GLN A 149 -1.79 7.79 -6.13
CA GLN A 149 -0.80 8.11 -7.16
C GLN A 149 0.36 7.12 -7.07
N ASP A 150 1.04 6.93 -8.19
CA ASP A 150 2.34 6.28 -8.29
C ASP A 150 3.17 7.09 -9.26
N VAL A 151 4.39 7.49 -8.91
CA VAL A 151 5.29 8.23 -9.82
C VAL A 151 4.57 9.43 -10.47
N TRP A 152 3.79 10.17 -9.70
CA TRP A 152 3.00 11.34 -10.10
C TRP A 152 1.84 11.06 -11.06
N SER A 153 2.06 10.43 -12.22
CA SER A 153 1.07 10.35 -13.31
C SER A 153 1.39 9.19 -14.27
N ARG A 154 0.39 8.74 -15.04
CA ARG A 154 0.61 7.76 -16.11
C ARG A 154 1.56 8.24 -17.20
N PHE A 155 1.67 9.56 -17.40
CA PHE A 155 2.63 10.14 -18.36
C PHE A 155 4.08 10.07 -17.87
N SER A 156 4.31 10.00 -16.56
CA SER A 156 5.63 9.80 -15.96
C SER A 156 5.95 8.34 -15.65
N GLY A 157 5.12 7.40 -16.09
CA GLY A 157 5.33 5.96 -15.91
C GLY A 157 4.50 5.31 -14.80
N GLY A 158 3.64 6.07 -14.11
CA GLY A 158 2.83 5.56 -13.02
C GLY A 158 1.33 5.85 -13.13
N SER A 159 0.74 6.55 -12.17
CA SER A 159 -0.69 6.91 -12.11
C SER A 159 -0.92 8.09 -11.14
N GLY A 160 -2.09 8.73 -11.16
CA GLY A 160 -2.44 9.76 -10.17
C GLY A 160 -2.85 11.08 -10.79
N ALA A 161 -1.91 12.01 -10.92
CA ALA A 161 -2.13 13.37 -11.41
C ALA A 161 -2.50 13.43 -12.90
N PRO A 162 -3.41 14.35 -13.29
CA PRO A 162 -3.80 14.55 -14.69
C PRO A 162 -2.67 15.16 -15.53
N GLY A 163 -2.72 14.91 -16.84
CA GLY A 163 -1.68 15.35 -17.79
C GLY A 163 -1.48 16.86 -17.85
N TRP A 164 -2.52 17.65 -17.56
CA TRP A 164 -2.43 19.12 -17.57
C TRP A 164 -1.48 19.68 -16.50
N THR A 165 -1.18 18.91 -15.45
CA THR A 165 -0.21 19.33 -14.43
C THR A 165 1.20 19.51 -15.01
N PHE A 166 1.59 18.67 -15.97
CA PHE A 166 2.85 18.83 -16.70
C PHE A 166 2.83 20.07 -17.58
N GLU A 167 1.73 20.30 -18.28
CA GLU A 167 1.58 21.50 -19.12
C GLU A 167 1.73 22.77 -18.27
N ALA A 168 1.12 22.81 -17.08
CA ALA A 168 1.23 23.93 -16.14
C ALA A 168 2.68 24.23 -15.74
N ALA A 169 3.49 23.19 -15.54
CA ALA A 169 4.92 23.30 -15.26
C ALA A 169 5.78 23.61 -16.50
N GLY A 170 5.20 23.60 -17.70
CA GLY A 170 5.90 23.79 -18.96
C GLY A 170 6.57 22.53 -19.50
N LEU A 171 6.13 21.35 -19.08
CA LEU A 171 6.63 20.06 -19.55
C LEU A 171 5.76 19.52 -20.70
N ASP A 172 6.42 18.86 -21.65
CA ASP A 172 5.82 18.26 -22.83
C ASP A 172 5.82 16.73 -22.71
N ILE A 173 4.64 16.17 -22.40
CA ILE A 173 4.44 14.73 -22.19
C ILE A 173 4.83 13.88 -23.41
N HIS A 174 4.82 14.44 -24.63
CA HIS A 174 5.22 13.72 -25.84
C HIS A 174 6.74 13.56 -25.96
N ALA A 175 7.51 14.38 -25.25
CA ALA A 175 8.97 14.37 -25.29
C ALA A 175 9.61 13.43 -24.27
N PHE A 176 8.86 12.94 -23.29
CA PHE A 176 9.43 12.29 -22.11
C PHE A 176 10.23 11.02 -22.40
N THR A 177 9.76 10.18 -23.32
CA THR A 177 10.49 8.95 -23.69
C THR A 177 11.80 9.28 -24.42
N GLN A 178 11.76 10.19 -25.39
CA GLN A 178 12.94 10.57 -26.18
C GLN A 178 14.01 11.27 -25.32
N THR A 179 13.58 12.09 -24.36
CA THR A 179 14.48 12.80 -23.44
C THR A 179 14.88 11.99 -22.22
N GLY A 180 14.30 10.79 -22.01
CA GLY A 180 14.50 10.02 -20.79
C GLY A 180 13.91 10.68 -19.53
N ALA A 181 13.11 11.73 -19.66
CA ALA A 181 12.46 12.44 -18.56
C ALA A 181 11.43 11.57 -17.82
N ALA A 182 10.93 10.50 -18.46
CA ALA A 182 10.15 9.44 -17.83
C ALA A 182 10.37 8.08 -18.52
N TYR A 183 10.10 7.00 -17.81
CA TYR A 183 9.93 5.67 -18.40
C TYR A 183 8.43 5.42 -18.57
N VAL A 184 7.96 5.17 -19.80
CA VAL A 184 6.53 4.95 -20.09
C VAL A 184 6.37 3.54 -20.67
N HIS A 185 5.60 2.69 -20.00
CA HIS A 185 5.49 1.26 -20.33
C HIS A 185 5.01 1.01 -21.77
N SER A 186 3.95 1.69 -22.22
CA SER A 186 3.44 1.55 -23.59
C SER A 186 4.45 1.94 -24.66
N GLN A 187 5.27 2.97 -24.40
CA GLN A 187 6.32 3.39 -25.32
C GLN A 187 7.49 2.39 -25.34
N ASP A 188 7.79 1.79 -24.19
CA ASP A 188 8.77 0.69 -24.12
C ASP A 188 8.30 -0.56 -24.87
N GLU A 189 7.01 -0.92 -24.77
CA GLU A 189 6.42 -2.01 -25.57
C GLU A 189 6.52 -1.73 -27.07
N LEU A 190 6.15 -0.53 -27.52
CA LEU A 190 6.31 -0.13 -28.93
C LEU A 190 7.77 -0.24 -29.38
N ARG A 191 8.72 0.24 -28.56
CA ARG A 191 10.15 0.11 -28.84
C ARG A 191 10.58 -1.35 -28.92
N ARG A 192 10.13 -2.21 -28.00
CA ARG A 192 10.47 -3.64 -27.99
C ARG A 192 9.87 -4.39 -29.17
N ALA A 193 8.73 -3.95 -29.69
CA ALA A 193 8.10 -4.54 -30.86
C ALA A 193 8.86 -4.23 -32.16
N THR A 194 9.53 -3.07 -32.26
CA THR A 194 10.19 -2.62 -33.50
C THR A 194 11.71 -2.71 -33.47
N ALA A 195 12.35 -2.58 -32.31
CA ALA A 195 13.79 -2.55 -32.18
C ALA A 195 14.40 -3.94 -31.91
N LYS A 196 15.64 -4.14 -32.36
CA LYS A 196 16.41 -5.35 -32.04
C LYS A 196 16.61 -5.45 -30.52
N ALA A 197 16.32 -6.60 -29.95
CA ALA A 197 16.47 -6.84 -28.51
C ALA A 197 17.90 -6.56 -28.03
N ASN A 198 18.06 -5.65 -27.07
CA ASN A 198 19.32 -5.38 -26.39
C ASN A 198 19.38 -6.20 -25.09
N LYS A 199 20.10 -7.33 -25.12
CA LYS A 199 20.26 -8.20 -23.95
C LYS A 199 21.05 -7.54 -22.79
N ALA A 200 21.86 -6.53 -23.08
CA ALA A 200 22.62 -5.80 -22.06
C ALA A 200 21.75 -4.77 -21.31
N GLU A 201 20.67 -4.30 -21.94
CA GLU A 201 19.74 -3.31 -21.39
C GLU A 201 18.31 -3.88 -21.32
N PRO A 202 18.07 -4.88 -20.45
CA PRO A 202 16.75 -5.46 -20.30
C PRO A 202 15.76 -4.42 -19.78
N SER A 203 14.71 -4.18 -20.54
CA SER A 203 13.63 -3.25 -20.21
C SER A 203 12.35 -4.01 -19.91
N GLY A 204 11.42 -3.34 -19.24
CA GLY A 204 10.12 -3.92 -18.95
C GLY A 204 9.38 -3.22 -17.83
N PRO A 205 8.14 -3.67 -17.58
CA PRO A 205 7.19 -3.09 -16.62
C PRO A 205 7.79 -2.77 -15.24
N PHE A 206 8.70 -3.61 -14.77
CA PHE A 206 9.29 -3.52 -13.42
C PHE A 206 10.22 -2.31 -13.22
N LEU A 207 10.51 -1.52 -14.26
CA LEU A 207 11.34 -0.32 -14.15
C LEU A 207 10.61 0.88 -13.55
N TRP A 208 9.28 0.83 -13.44
CA TRP A 208 8.46 1.95 -13.00
C TRP A 208 8.83 2.55 -11.62
N PRO A 209 9.25 1.77 -10.59
CA PRO A 209 9.56 2.35 -9.28
C PRO A 209 10.75 3.31 -9.30
N SER A 210 11.66 3.15 -10.28
CA SER A 210 12.78 4.06 -10.54
C SER A 210 12.35 5.35 -11.28
N GLY A 211 11.05 5.59 -11.41
CA GLY A 211 10.51 6.78 -12.06
C GLY A 211 10.50 8.02 -11.16
N TYR A 212 10.42 7.88 -9.83
CA TYR A 212 10.25 9.00 -8.89
C TYR A 212 11.33 10.08 -9.01
N GLN A 213 12.56 9.69 -9.32
CA GLN A 213 13.71 10.58 -9.45
C GLN A 213 13.94 11.07 -10.88
N LYS A 214 13.24 10.52 -11.88
CA LYS A 214 13.32 11.03 -13.25
C LYS A 214 12.76 12.44 -13.34
N LEU A 215 13.28 13.22 -14.29
CA LEU A 215 13.06 14.67 -14.39
C LEU A 215 11.59 15.06 -14.24
N ALA A 216 10.67 14.36 -14.91
CA ALA A 216 9.25 14.72 -14.91
C ALA A 216 8.63 14.57 -13.51
N ALA A 217 8.72 13.38 -12.90
CA ALA A 217 8.11 13.11 -11.60
C ALA A 217 8.78 13.91 -10.47
N SER A 218 10.10 13.98 -10.45
CA SER A 218 10.83 14.71 -9.40
C SER A 218 10.58 16.21 -9.47
N THR A 219 10.53 16.79 -10.67
CA THR A 219 10.14 18.19 -10.87
C THR A 219 8.73 18.43 -10.36
N MET A 220 7.75 17.64 -10.78
CA MET A 220 6.35 17.87 -10.40
C MET A 220 6.12 17.74 -8.90
N ALA A 221 6.70 16.72 -8.26
CA ALA A 221 6.65 16.60 -6.80
C ALA A 221 7.26 17.83 -6.11
N THR A 222 8.39 18.34 -6.61
CA THR A 222 9.03 19.56 -6.05
C THR A 222 8.14 20.79 -6.19
N LEU A 223 7.53 21.00 -7.36
CA LEU A 223 6.63 22.14 -7.58
C LEU A 223 5.36 22.04 -6.74
N PHE A 224 4.83 20.83 -6.54
CA PHE A 224 3.65 20.59 -5.72
C PHE A 224 3.90 20.85 -4.23
N TRP A 225 5.03 20.40 -3.68
CA TRP A 225 5.34 20.56 -2.27
C TRP A 225 5.93 21.94 -1.93
N ALA A 226 6.85 22.40 -2.78
CA ALA A 226 7.78 23.48 -2.47
C ALA A 226 7.96 24.46 -3.63
N GLY A 227 6.99 24.58 -4.55
CA GLY A 227 7.05 25.52 -5.67
C GLY A 227 7.21 26.97 -5.23
N ASP A 228 6.63 27.38 -4.09
CA ASP A 228 6.83 28.73 -3.55
C ASP A 228 8.27 28.97 -3.11
N ALA A 229 8.96 27.93 -2.64
CA ALA A 229 10.33 27.98 -2.15
C ALA A 229 11.35 27.82 -3.27
N PHE A 230 11.10 26.97 -4.27
CA PHE A 230 12.10 26.61 -5.29
C PHE A 230 11.78 27.09 -6.70
N ALA A 231 10.58 27.61 -6.94
CA ALA A 231 10.19 28.16 -8.24
C ALA A 231 9.31 29.42 -8.11
N PRO A 232 9.74 30.44 -7.34
CA PRO A 232 8.92 31.62 -7.02
C PRO A 232 8.47 32.41 -8.26
N ASP A 233 9.22 32.36 -9.37
CA ASP A 233 8.88 33.08 -10.61
C ASP A 233 7.92 32.29 -11.52
N LEU A 234 7.66 31.01 -11.22
CA LEU A 234 6.70 30.20 -11.96
C LEU A 234 5.29 30.44 -11.42
N VAL A 235 4.61 31.41 -12.03
CA VAL A 235 3.23 31.80 -11.71
C VAL A 235 2.23 31.33 -12.77
N CYS A 236 0.99 31.09 -12.33
CA CYS A 236 -0.12 30.61 -13.13
C CYS A 236 -1.29 31.58 -13.03
N THR A 237 -1.89 31.94 -14.18
CA THR A 237 -3.16 32.68 -14.19
C THR A 237 -4.31 31.69 -14.10
N ARG A 238 -5.21 31.89 -13.14
CA ARG A 238 -6.39 31.03 -12.94
C ARG A 238 -7.65 31.84 -12.71
N THR A 239 -8.80 31.19 -12.88
CA THR A 239 -10.08 31.70 -12.39
C THR A 239 -10.11 31.60 -10.86
N ALA A 240 -10.51 32.68 -10.19
CA ALA A 240 -10.61 32.74 -8.74
C ALA A 240 -11.63 31.73 -8.21
N LEU A 241 -11.27 31.05 -7.12
CA LEU A 241 -12.08 29.98 -6.51
C LEU A 241 -13.26 30.52 -5.68
N ASP A 242 -13.38 31.84 -5.52
CA ASP A 242 -14.44 32.54 -4.78
C ASP A 242 -15.77 32.61 -5.57
N GLY A 243 -15.81 32.09 -6.80
CA GLY A 243 -16.99 32.13 -7.67
C GLY A 243 -17.25 33.49 -8.32
N SER A 244 -16.38 34.49 -8.11
CA SER A 244 -16.53 35.83 -8.70
C SER A 244 -16.25 35.88 -10.21
N GLY A 245 -15.64 34.82 -10.76
CA GLY A 245 -15.19 34.77 -12.16
C GLY A 245 -13.99 35.68 -12.45
N ARG A 246 -13.41 36.36 -11.44
CA ARG A 246 -12.20 37.15 -11.61
C ARG A 246 -11.01 36.25 -11.91
N HIS A 247 -10.02 36.78 -12.61
CA HIS A 247 -8.75 36.10 -12.82
C HIS A 247 -7.73 36.56 -11.78
N GLU A 248 -6.93 35.63 -11.28
CA GLU A 248 -5.84 35.90 -10.36
C GLU A 248 -4.55 35.20 -10.81
N VAL A 249 -3.43 35.76 -10.39
CA VAL A 249 -2.11 35.17 -10.61
C VAL A 249 -1.65 34.58 -9.28
N VAL A 250 -1.38 33.27 -9.28
CA VAL A 250 -0.92 32.53 -8.11
C VAL A 250 0.36 31.76 -8.44
N SER A 251 1.10 31.33 -7.43
CA SER A 251 2.24 30.45 -7.64
C SER A 251 1.81 29.09 -8.18
N ILE A 252 2.73 28.36 -8.82
CA ILE A 252 2.48 26.98 -9.27
C ILE A 252 2.11 26.04 -8.13
N GLN A 253 2.69 26.21 -6.94
CA GLN A 253 2.36 25.41 -5.76
C GLN A 253 0.89 25.63 -5.38
N THR A 254 0.47 26.89 -5.26
CA THR A 254 -0.92 27.26 -4.94
C THR A 254 -1.87 26.76 -6.01
N PHE A 255 -1.50 26.90 -7.29
CA PHE A 255 -2.30 26.42 -8.42
C PHE A 255 -2.55 24.91 -8.36
N LEU A 256 -1.49 24.10 -8.19
CA LEU A 256 -1.59 22.65 -8.16
C LEU A 256 -2.28 22.15 -6.89
N GLN A 257 -1.90 22.68 -5.72
CA GLN A 257 -2.48 22.25 -4.44
C GLN A 257 -3.95 22.61 -4.34
N ASP A 258 -4.37 23.82 -4.74
CA ASP A 258 -5.78 24.21 -4.64
C ASP A 258 -6.65 23.38 -5.58
N ALA A 259 -6.19 23.10 -6.79
CA ALA A 259 -6.90 22.21 -7.71
C ALA A 259 -7.03 20.79 -7.16
N TYR A 260 -5.98 20.27 -6.50
CA TYR A 260 -6.02 18.99 -5.80
C TYR A 260 -7.00 19.00 -4.62
N PHE A 261 -6.93 20.03 -3.77
CA PHE A 261 -7.82 20.19 -2.62
C PHE A 261 -9.28 20.31 -3.03
N GLU A 262 -9.58 21.06 -4.08
CA GLU A 262 -10.96 21.18 -4.55
C GLU A 262 -11.45 19.91 -5.24
N ALA A 263 -10.62 19.20 -6.01
CA ALA A 263 -11.03 17.92 -6.61
C ALA A 263 -11.45 16.89 -5.52
N PHE A 264 -10.57 16.63 -4.55
CA PHE A 264 -10.88 15.70 -3.45
C PHE A 264 -11.87 16.27 -2.44
N GLY A 265 -11.90 17.60 -2.28
CA GLY A 265 -12.86 18.29 -1.43
C GLY A 265 -14.30 18.17 -1.95
N ARG A 266 -14.51 18.34 -3.25
CA ARG A 266 -15.82 18.17 -3.91
C ARG A 266 -16.26 16.72 -3.95
N LEU A 267 -15.31 15.79 -4.12
CA LEU A 267 -15.57 14.37 -3.92
C LEU A 267 -16.03 14.10 -2.47
N SER A 268 -15.31 14.63 -1.48
CA SER A 268 -15.69 14.50 -0.07
C SER A 268 -17.07 15.08 0.24
N ASP A 269 -17.41 16.22 -0.37
CA ASP A 269 -18.72 16.85 -0.23
C ASP A 269 -19.87 15.94 -0.70
N ALA A 270 -19.61 15.02 -1.64
CA ALA A 270 -20.58 14.04 -2.13
C ALA A 270 -20.58 12.73 -1.32
N LEU A 271 -19.41 12.29 -0.84
CA LEU A 271 -19.25 10.95 -0.25
C LEU A 271 -19.38 10.90 1.27
N SER A 272 -19.01 11.96 2.00
CA SER A 272 -18.87 11.90 3.46
C SER A 272 -20.18 11.69 4.23
N GLY A 273 -21.33 11.99 3.61
CA GLY A 273 -22.65 11.72 4.18
C GLY A 273 -23.10 10.26 4.00
N LEU A 274 -22.36 9.45 3.22
CA LEU A 274 -22.70 8.06 2.97
C LEU A 274 -22.20 7.18 4.10
N GLU A 275 -23.07 6.29 4.58
CA GLU A 275 -22.77 5.39 5.70
C GLU A 275 -21.44 4.64 5.54
N ALA A 276 -21.10 4.18 4.34
CA ALA A 276 -19.89 3.40 4.13
C ALA A 276 -18.61 4.25 4.16
N CYS A 277 -18.66 5.54 3.83
CA CYS A 277 -17.47 6.40 3.77
C CYS A 277 -17.05 6.85 5.17
N ILE A 278 -15.87 6.44 5.63
CA ILE A 278 -15.36 6.77 6.97
C ILE A 278 -14.29 7.86 6.97
N GLY A 279 -13.75 8.25 5.81
CA GLY A 279 -12.68 9.24 5.74
C GLY A 279 -11.88 9.21 4.46
N PHE A 280 -10.80 10.01 4.46
CA PHE A 280 -9.93 10.25 3.31
C PHE A 280 -8.46 10.11 3.72
N GLU A 281 -7.67 9.53 2.84
CA GLU A 281 -6.21 9.52 2.89
C GLU A 281 -5.65 10.56 1.94
N ALA A 282 -4.75 11.40 2.47
CA ALA A 282 -4.34 12.63 1.79
C ALA A 282 -3.55 12.41 0.49
N MET A 283 -2.69 11.39 0.46
CA MET A 283 -1.89 11.01 -0.71
C MET A 283 -1.27 9.63 -0.49
N ASN A 284 -1.43 8.72 -1.46
CA ASN A 284 -0.68 7.46 -1.51
C ASN A 284 0.81 7.72 -1.73
N GLU A 285 1.67 7.09 -0.94
CA GLU A 285 3.13 7.05 -1.10
C GLU A 285 3.76 8.39 -1.47
N PRO A 286 3.60 9.44 -0.63
CA PRO A 286 4.09 10.76 -0.97
C PRO A 286 5.60 10.75 -1.18
N HIS A 287 6.08 11.48 -2.19
CA HIS A 287 7.50 11.60 -2.50
C HIS A 287 7.92 13.07 -2.49
N ARG A 288 9.06 13.37 -1.86
CA ARG A 288 9.56 14.75 -1.65
C ARG A 288 10.09 15.45 -2.89
N GLY A 289 10.21 14.74 -4.01
CA GLY A 289 10.83 15.28 -5.22
C GLY A 289 12.31 15.58 -4.99
N LEU A 290 12.71 16.82 -5.28
CA LEU A 290 14.07 17.32 -5.12
C LEU A 290 14.31 17.98 -3.76
N VAL A 291 13.30 18.15 -2.90
CA VAL A 291 13.47 18.76 -1.58
C VAL A 291 14.49 17.96 -0.76
N ASN A 292 15.50 18.63 -0.21
CA ASN A 292 16.65 18.02 0.46
C ASN A 292 17.39 16.99 -0.43
N LEU A 293 17.64 17.36 -1.68
CA LEU A 293 18.37 16.56 -2.67
C LEU A 293 19.72 16.09 -2.14
N HIS A 294 19.99 14.78 -2.22
CA HIS A 294 21.28 14.23 -1.79
C HIS A 294 22.47 14.80 -2.58
N SER A 295 22.36 14.83 -3.91
CA SER A 295 23.38 15.41 -4.80
C SER A 295 22.83 15.59 -6.21
N PHE A 296 23.37 16.57 -6.94
CA PHE A 296 23.12 16.72 -8.38
C PHE A 296 23.80 15.62 -9.24
N TYR A 297 24.85 14.98 -8.71
CA TYR A 297 25.72 14.07 -9.46
C TYR A 297 25.77 12.64 -8.88
N LYS A 298 25.11 12.40 -7.76
CA LYS A 298 25.13 11.11 -7.05
C LYS A 298 23.77 10.81 -6.44
N TRP A 299 23.49 9.51 -6.31
CA TRP A 299 22.27 9.00 -5.71
C TRP A 299 22.50 8.52 -4.29
N ASN A 300 21.43 8.52 -3.50
CA ASN A 300 21.47 7.93 -2.18
C ASN A 300 21.04 6.46 -2.26
N TYR A 301 22.02 5.54 -2.21
CA TYR A 301 21.78 4.10 -2.26
C TYR A 301 20.93 3.55 -1.10
N ASP A 302 20.76 4.32 -0.02
CA ASP A 302 19.95 3.91 1.13
C ASP A 302 18.45 4.21 0.92
N THR A 303 18.11 5.12 0.01
CA THR A 303 16.73 5.64 -0.16
C THR A 303 16.23 5.64 -1.61
N ASP A 304 17.12 5.69 -2.59
CA ASP A 304 16.78 5.76 -4.02
C ASP A 304 16.89 4.38 -4.67
N LEU A 305 15.86 3.97 -5.41
CA LEU A 305 15.87 2.75 -6.20
C LEU A 305 16.18 3.06 -7.67
N HIS A 306 17.28 2.52 -8.19
CA HIS A 306 17.76 2.83 -9.54
C HIS A 306 18.00 1.57 -10.39
N ILE A 307 17.10 1.29 -11.33
CA ILE A 307 17.17 0.20 -12.30
C ILE A 307 16.99 0.76 -13.71
N GLY A 308 17.76 0.25 -14.68
CA GLY A 308 17.74 0.72 -16.06
C GLY A 308 18.50 2.02 -16.26
N HIS A 309 18.06 2.85 -17.21
CA HIS A 309 18.62 4.17 -17.45
C HIS A 309 18.23 5.14 -16.34
N TYR A 310 19.19 5.49 -15.50
CA TYR A 310 18.94 6.30 -14.31
C TYR A 310 19.93 7.49 -14.21
N PRO A 311 19.65 8.58 -14.95
CA PRO A 311 20.55 9.74 -15.07
C PRO A 311 20.54 10.58 -13.81
N THR A 312 21.73 10.94 -13.30
CA THR A 312 21.89 11.94 -12.23
C THR A 312 21.07 13.20 -12.52
N LEU A 313 20.69 14.00 -11.53
CA LEU A 313 19.90 15.20 -11.80
C LEU A 313 20.57 16.12 -12.83
N ALA A 314 21.89 16.30 -12.76
CA ALA A 314 22.64 17.07 -13.77
C ALA A 314 22.49 16.49 -15.19
N GLU A 315 22.62 15.17 -15.35
CA GLU A 315 22.41 14.48 -16.63
C GLU A 315 20.94 14.60 -17.09
N ALA A 316 19.98 14.47 -16.16
CA ALA A 316 18.56 14.58 -16.45
C ALA A 316 18.15 15.99 -16.90
N LEU A 317 18.73 17.03 -16.29
CA LEU A 317 18.53 18.43 -16.68
C LEU A 317 19.05 18.71 -18.09
N ALA A 318 20.24 18.19 -18.42
CA ALA A 318 20.82 18.29 -19.76
C ALA A 318 19.98 17.52 -20.81
N LEU A 319 19.64 16.25 -20.54
CA LEU A 319 18.80 15.43 -21.40
C LEU A 319 17.43 16.05 -21.64
N GLY A 320 16.77 16.50 -20.58
CA GLY A 320 15.49 17.19 -20.65
C GLY A 320 15.55 18.53 -21.39
N SER A 321 16.74 19.09 -21.60
CA SER A 321 16.94 20.32 -22.38
C SER A 321 17.42 20.03 -23.81
N GLY A 322 17.43 18.76 -24.24
CA GLY A 322 17.80 18.38 -25.61
C GLY A 322 19.28 18.08 -25.83
N HIS A 323 20.08 17.92 -24.77
CA HIS A 323 21.51 17.60 -24.88
C HIS A 323 21.79 16.12 -24.60
N ALA A 324 22.53 15.45 -25.48
CA ALA A 324 22.91 14.05 -25.30
C ALA A 324 23.82 13.84 -24.08
N GLN A 325 23.62 12.74 -23.33
CA GLN A 325 24.39 12.42 -22.13
C GLN A 325 24.75 10.93 -22.05
N LYS A 326 25.92 10.61 -21.49
CA LYS A 326 26.34 9.23 -21.20
C LYS A 326 25.83 8.82 -19.82
N VAL A 327 24.73 8.08 -19.76
CA VAL A 327 24.04 7.72 -18.53
C VAL A 327 24.43 6.33 -18.05
N HIS A 328 24.49 6.11 -16.73
CA HIS A 328 24.66 4.77 -16.17
C HIS A 328 23.42 3.90 -16.40
N TYR A 329 23.67 2.65 -16.79
CA TYR A 329 22.66 1.59 -16.81
C TYR A 329 22.79 0.72 -15.56
N TYR A 330 21.75 0.65 -14.74
CA TYR A 330 21.73 -0.11 -13.51
C TYR A 330 21.01 -1.45 -13.65
N VAL A 331 21.56 -2.48 -13.02
CA VAL A 331 20.96 -3.83 -12.93
C VAL A 331 20.79 -4.24 -11.47
N LYS A 332 19.79 -5.08 -11.20
CA LYS A 332 19.56 -5.67 -9.88
C LYS A 332 20.77 -6.50 -9.45
N THR A 333 21.12 -6.46 -8.17
CA THR A 333 22.16 -7.31 -7.59
C THR A 333 21.77 -7.72 -6.16
N TRP A 334 22.61 -8.53 -5.52
CA TRP A 334 22.46 -8.93 -4.11
C TRP A 334 23.87 -9.02 -3.50
N PRO A 335 24.13 -8.55 -2.26
CA PRO A 335 23.19 -7.99 -1.28
C PRO A 335 22.86 -6.50 -1.44
N MET A 336 23.64 -5.76 -2.25
CA MET A 336 23.28 -4.39 -2.63
C MET A 336 22.09 -4.42 -3.59
N PRO A 337 21.13 -3.49 -3.51
CA PRO A 337 19.90 -3.59 -4.32
C PRO A 337 20.18 -3.53 -5.82
N THR A 338 21.16 -2.72 -6.24
CA THR A 338 21.51 -2.54 -7.65
C THR A 338 23.01 -2.22 -7.80
N ARG A 339 23.53 -2.39 -9.03
CA ARG A 339 24.88 -1.99 -9.41
C ARG A 339 24.89 -1.40 -10.82
N ILE A 340 25.91 -0.60 -11.11
CA ILE A 340 26.18 -0.12 -12.46
C ILE A 340 26.64 -1.31 -13.31
N SER A 341 26.03 -1.48 -14.48
CA SER A 341 26.46 -2.45 -15.49
C SER A 341 27.39 -1.82 -16.51
N HIS A 342 27.01 -0.66 -17.06
CA HIS A 342 27.74 0.05 -18.11
C HIS A 342 27.21 1.49 -18.24
N ARG A 343 27.73 2.26 -19.20
CA ARG A 343 27.19 3.57 -19.61
C ARG A 343 26.68 3.52 -21.04
N SER A 344 25.57 4.19 -21.28
CA SER A 344 24.93 4.28 -22.59
C SER A 344 24.71 5.74 -22.96
N LEU A 345 24.93 6.07 -24.24
CA LEU A 345 24.62 7.40 -24.74
C LEU A 345 23.12 7.51 -24.98
N LEU A 346 22.45 8.38 -24.26
CA LEU A 346 21.07 8.78 -24.52
C LEU A 346 21.10 10.10 -25.29
N ASP A 347 20.47 10.13 -26.45
CA ASP A 347 20.46 11.29 -27.34
C ASP A 347 19.01 11.73 -27.64
N PRO A 348 18.56 12.86 -27.07
CA PRO A 348 17.26 13.42 -27.38
C PRO A 348 17.20 14.09 -28.77
N GLN A 349 18.30 14.19 -29.51
CA GLN A 349 18.38 14.79 -30.85
C GLN A 349 17.86 16.24 -30.88
N GLY A 350 18.23 17.03 -29.86
CA GLY A 350 17.78 18.40 -29.70
C GLY A 350 16.33 18.55 -29.19
N ARG A 351 15.58 17.44 -29.02
CA ARG A 351 14.22 17.51 -28.46
C ARG A 351 14.27 17.91 -26.99
N SER A 352 13.61 19.02 -26.65
CA SER A 352 13.41 19.45 -25.27
C SER A 352 12.20 18.74 -24.64
N ALA A 353 12.30 18.41 -23.35
CA ALA A 353 11.18 17.98 -22.50
C ALA A 353 10.30 19.15 -22.06
N TRP A 354 10.76 20.38 -22.28
CA TRP A 354 10.07 21.62 -21.93
C TRP A 354 9.43 22.24 -23.16
N LEU A 355 8.23 22.79 -22.96
CA LEU A 355 7.50 23.56 -23.97
C LEU A 355 8.31 24.82 -24.36
N PRO A 356 8.36 25.15 -25.65
CA PRO A 356 9.10 26.33 -26.13
C PRO A 356 8.33 27.63 -25.85
N ALA A 357 9.05 28.74 -25.79
CA ALA A 357 8.51 30.04 -25.38
C ALA A 357 7.39 30.59 -26.29
N ASP A 358 7.40 30.26 -27.57
CA ASP A 358 6.35 30.60 -28.54
C ASP A 358 5.03 29.87 -28.26
N VAL A 359 5.09 28.62 -27.80
CA VAL A 359 3.90 27.87 -27.35
C VAL A 359 3.33 28.49 -26.08
N VAL A 360 4.19 28.92 -25.14
CA VAL A 360 3.75 29.58 -23.91
C VAL A 360 3.04 30.89 -24.20
N SER A 361 3.56 31.70 -25.11
CA SER A 361 2.96 33.00 -25.46
C SER A 361 1.69 32.88 -26.29
N ALA A 362 1.59 31.88 -27.18
CA ALA A 362 0.42 31.70 -28.05
C ALA A 362 -0.74 30.93 -27.41
N GLN A 363 -0.46 30.06 -26.44
CA GLN A 363 -1.44 29.10 -25.89
C GLN A 363 -1.55 29.13 -24.36
N GLY A 364 -0.76 29.97 -23.68
CA GLY A 364 -0.91 30.22 -22.25
C GLY A 364 -2.17 31.01 -21.96
N GLY A 365 -3.17 30.34 -21.40
CA GLY A 365 -4.47 30.92 -21.07
C GLY A 365 -4.82 30.79 -19.60
N VAL A 366 -5.88 31.49 -19.19
CA VAL A 366 -6.50 31.29 -17.86
C VAL A 366 -6.84 29.82 -17.69
N ASP A 367 -6.49 29.25 -16.54
CA ASP A 367 -6.67 27.82 -16.21
C ASP A 367 -5.90 26.85 -17.12
N ARG A 368 -5.06 27.37 -18.04
CA ARG A 368 -4.21 26.60 -18.94
C ARG A 368 -2.78 27.18 -19.01
N PRO A 369 -2.08 27.31 -17.87
CA PRO A 369 -0.69 27.74 -17.85
C PRO A 369 0.21 26.77 -18.64
N LYS A 370 1.33 27.29 -19.15
CA LYS A 370 2.28 26.56 -20.01
C LYS A 370 3.74 26.68 -19.56
N GLY A 371 3.98 27.02 -18.29
CA GLY A 371 5.31 27.20 -17.72
C GLY A 371 6.06 28.44 -18.22
N MET A 372 7.40 28.38 -18.24
CA MET A 372 8.29 29.53 -18.52
C MET A 372 8.94 29.50 -19.91
N GLY A 373 8.57 28.56 -20.77
CA GLY A 373 9.15 28.41 -22.12
C GLY A 373 10.58 27.85 -22.14
N ARG A 374 11.05 27.32 -21.01
CA ARG A 374 12.37 26.71 -20.78
C ARG A 374 12.34 25.87 -19.49
N CYS A 375 13.44 25.16 -19.22
CA CYS A 375 13.62 24.43 -17.96
C CYS A 375 13.45 25.34 -16.74
N VAL A 376 12.52 24.98 -15.84
CA VAL A 376 12.22 25.77 -14.63
C VAL A 376 13.46 25.97 -13.75
N TRP A 377 14.28 24.93 -13.57
CA TRP A 377 15.50 25.00 -12.77
C TRP A 377 16.59 25.85 -13.45
N LYS A 378 16.64 25.87 -14.79
CA LYS A 378 17.52 26.78 -15.53
C LYS A 378 17.03 28.23 -15.41
N ALA A 379 15.71 28.45 -15.45
CA ALA A 379 15.11 29.78 -15.31
C ALA A 379 15.43 30.43 -13.96
N HIS A 380 15.53 29.63 -12.90
CA HIS A 380 15.90 30.07 -11.56
C HIS A 380 17.42 30.02 -11.28
N GLY A 381 18.24 29.87 -12.32
CA GLY A 381 19.71 29.94 -12.19
C GLY A 381 20.33 28.79 -11.39
N VAL A 382 19.68 27.62 -11.33
CA VAL A 382 20.22 26.44 -10.62
C VAL A 382 21.39 25.83 -11.38
N TRP A 383 21.33 25.85 -12.71
CA TRP A 383 22.31 25.24 -13.59
C TRP A 383 22.35 25.91 -14.97
N GLU A 384 23.43 25.69 -15.70
CA GLU A 384 23.60 26.10 -17.10
C GLU A 384 24.25 24.99 -17.95
N TRP A 385 24.06 25.09 -19.27
CA TRP A 385 24.76 24.23 -20.22
C TRP A 385 26.13 24.82 -20.54
N ASN A 386 27.16 23.98 -20.53
CA ASN A 386 28.49 24.38 -20.95
C ASN A 386 28.86 23.72 -22.28
N ASP A 387 28.92 24.52 -23.36
CA ASP A 387 29.23 24.04 -24.70
C ASP A 387 30.63 23.43 -24.83
N THR A 388 31.61 23.87 -24.04
CA THR A 388 32.96 23.29 -24.08
C THR A 388 32.99 21.91 -23.45
N LYS A 389 32.33 21.73 -22.31
CA LYS A 389 32.31 20.48 -21.55
C LYS A 389 31.26 19.49 -22.06
N GLN A 390 30.30 19.98 -22.86
CA GLN A 390 29.13 19.22 -23.29
C GLN A 390 28.41 18.59 -22.08
N ALA A 391 28.23 19.37 -21.01
CA ALA A 391 27.65 18.93 -19.75
C ALA A 391 26.91 20.07 -19.04
N ALA A 392 25.97 19.69 -18.17
CA ALA A 392 25.35 20.61 -17.21
C ALA A 392 26.39 21.06 -16.16
N VAL A 393 26.44 22.37 -15.90
CA VAL A 393 27.20 22.99 -14.81
C VAL A 393 26.21 23.49 -13.78
N ILE A 394 26.29 22.95 -12.57
CA ILE A 394 25.46 23.38 -11.44
C ILE A 394 26.02 24.68 -10.88
N LEU A 395 25.17 25.70 -10.77
CA LEU A 395 25.50 27.02 -10.27
C LEU A 395 25.18 27.16 -8.77
N GLN A 396 24.16 26.44 -8.29
CA GLN A 396 23.69 26.49 -6.91
C GLN A 396 23.56 25.07 -6.33
N HIS A 397 24.58 24.63 -5.59
CA HIS A 397 24.65 23.26 -5.09
C HIS A 397 23.70 22.95 -3.92
N SER A 398 23.35 23.97 -3.10
CA SER A 398 22.42 23.85 -1.98
C SER A 398 21.01 24.32 -2.31
N TYR A 399 20.70 24.56 -3.59
CA TYR A 399 19.43 25.17 -4.01
C TYR A 399 18.19 24.50 -3.40
N PHE A 400 18.18 23.16 -3.38
CA PHE A 400 17.05 22.38 -2.87
C PHE A 400 17.10 22.09 -1.36
N ASP A 401 18.06 22.67 -0.63
CA ASP A 401 18.16 22.61 0.82
C ASP A 401 17.78 23.93 1.50
N GLU A 402 17.71 25.03 0.74
CA GLU A 402 17.53 26.39 1.24
C GLU A 402 16.21 27.00 0.75
N ASP A 403 15.51 27.72 1.61
CA ASP A 403 14.30 28.45 1.27
C ASP A 403 14.65 29.70 0.45
N HIS A 404 13.95 29.95 -0.67
CA HIS A 404 14.12 31.17 -1.48
C HIS A 404 12.91 32.11 -1.40
N ARG A 405 11.95 31.83 -0.51
CA ARG A 405 10.84 32.76 -0.25
C ARG A 405 11.33 34.03 0.43
N LYS A 406 10.68 35.14 0.09
CA LYS A 406 10.96 36.44 0.68
C LYS A 406 10.83 36.42 2.21
N GLY A 407 11.89 36.82 2.91
CA GLY A 407 11.99 36.82 4.38
C GLY A 407 12.44 35.49 5.01
N ARG A 408 12.68 34.45 4.21
CA ARG A 408 13.20 33.15 4.66
C ARG A 408 14.47 32.72 3.91
N GLU A 409 15.04 33.60 3.10
CA GLU A 409 16.15 33.30 2.19
C GLU A 409 17.33 32.64 2.91
N GLY A 410 17.82 31.52 2.36
CA GLY A 410 18.97 30.79 2.89
C GLY A 410 18.68 29.95 4.14
N GLN A 411 17.45 29.97 4.67
CA GLN A 411 17.08 29.07 5.78
C GLN A 411 16.98 27.64 5.30
N ARG A 412 17.52 26.69 6.07
CA ARG A 412 17.43 25.28 5.71
C ARG A 412 16.00 24.75 5.83
N VAL A 413 15.48 24.18 4.75
CA VAL A 413 14.15 23.56 4.72
C VAL A 413 14.21 22.09 5.15
N GLU A 414 13.09 21.60 5.68
CA GLU A 414 12.87 20.20 5.98
C GLU A 414 11.48 19.80 5.47
N TRP A 415 11.40 18.72 4.67
CA TRP A 415 10.19 18.39 3.92
C TRP A 415 8.95 18.14 4.77
N TYR A 416 9.06 17.36 5.85
CA TYR A 416 7.90 17.05 6.69
C TYR A 416 7.35 18.30 7.37
N ARG A 417 8.24 19.12 7.95
CA ARG A 417 7.92 20.34 8.69
C ARG A 417 7.41 21.46 7.79
N ASP A 418 8.14 21.79 6.74
CA ASP A 418 7.88 23.02 5.97
C ASP A 418 6.86 22.83 4.85
N PHE A 419 6.61 21.60 4.38
CA PHE A 419 5.78 21.34 3.20
C PHE A 419 4.69 20.29 3.43
N TYR A 420 5.02 19.12 3.98
CA TYR A 420 4.07 18.01 4.12
C TYR A 420 2.97 18.32 5.16
N THR A 421 3.34 18.73 6.37
CA THR A 421 2.35 19.00 7.43
C THR A 421 1.44 20.20 7.15
N PRO A 422 1.91 21.33 6.55
CA PRO A 422 1.02 22.39 6.10
C PRO A 422 0.04 21.92 5.01
N PHE A 423 0.49 21.09 4.07
CA PHE A 423 -0.38 20.48 3.06
C PHE A 423 -1.47 19.61 3.71
N LEU A 424 -1.09 18.71 4.63
CA LEU A 424 -2.04 17.84 5.33
C LEU A 424 -3.11 18.63 6.08
N LYS A 425 -2.71 19.72 6.75
CA LYS A 425 -3.65 20.61 7.43
C LYS A 425 -4.68 21.18 6.46
N ARG A 426 -4.23 21.73 5.32
CA ARG A 426 -5.12 22.30 4.29
C ARG A 426 -6.01 21.23 3.65
N PHE A 427 -5.45 20.06 3.32
CA PHE A 427 -6.20 18.93 2.77
C PHE A 427 -7.33 18.51 3.71
N HIS A 428 -7.00 18.17 4.96
CA HIS A 428 -7.98 17.71 5.95
C HIS A 428 -9.03 18.78 6.28
N GLN A 429 -8.64 20.05 6.37
CA GLN A 429 -9.60 21.15 6.51
C GLN A 429 -10.59 21.21 5.36
N ARG A 430 -10.13 20.94 4.12
CA ARG A 430 -11.02 20.96 2.95
C ARG A 430 -11.91 19.73 2.87
N VAL A 431 -11.38 18.53 3.07
CA VAL A 431 -12.17 17.29 2.96
C VAL A 431 -13.11 17.08 4.14
N ASN A 432 -12.78 17.56 5.35
CA ASN A 432 -13.62 17.39 6.53
C ASN A 432 -14.60 18.55 6.75
N ARG A 433 -14.65 19.54 5.84
CA ARG A 433 -15.46 20.76 6.00
C ARG A 433 -16.95 20.49 6.25
N LYS A 434 -17.53 19.51 5.56
CA LYS A 434 -18.95 19.11 5.74
C LYS A 434 -19.18 18.00 6.75
N ALA A 435 -18.12 17.27 7.12
CA ALA A 435 -18.20 16.09 7.98
C ALA A 435 -16.98 16.03 8.89
N SER A 436 -17.06 16.70 10.05
CA SER A 436 -15.97 16.72 11.03
C SER A 436 -15.67 15.35 11.64
N SER A 437 -16.59 14.39 11.51
CA SER A 437 -16.43 13.00 11.96
C SER A 437 -15.55 12.14 11.05
N ASN A 438 -15.24 12.60 9.82
CA ASN A 438 -14.40 11.86 8.89
C ASN A 438 -13.01 11.62 9.46
N LEU A 439 -12.55 10.37 9.40
CA LEU A 439 -11.18 10.03 9.77
C LEU A 439 -10.19 10.62 8.77
N SER A 440 -9.06 11.10 9.30
CA SER A 440 -7.97 11.69 8.54
C SER A 440 -6.82 10.69 8.45
N PHE A 441 -6.69 9.99 7.32
CA PHE A 441 -5.65 8.98 7.10
C PHE A 441 -4.40 9.63 6.49
N LEU A 442 -3.22 9.19 6.93
CA LEU A 442 -1.95 9.62 6.35
C LEU A 442 -0.87 8.57 6.49
N GLU A 443 0.14 8.66 5.62
CA GLU A 443 1.33 7.82 5.60
C GLU A 443 2.61 8.68 5.52
N PRO A 444 3.79 8.18 5.91
CA PRO A 444 5.07 8.86 5.66
C PRO A 444 5.53 8.63 4.20
N ILE A 445 6.70 9.16 3.84
CA ILE A 445 7.41 8.69 2.63
C ILE A 445 7.62 7.17 2.75
N PRO A 446 7.43 6.39 1.67
CA PRO A 446 7.65 4.94 1.70
C PRO A 446 8.99 4.55 2.33
N ASN A 447 8.97 3.52 3.18
CA ASN A 447 10.12 3.02 3.96
C ASN A 447 10.71 3.98 5.00
N GLU A 448 10.15 5.17 5.20
CA GLU A 448 10.47 6.06 6.31
C GLU A 448 9.53 5.87 7.50
N PHE A 449 9.91 6.44 8.65
CA PHE A 449 9.03 6.56 9.81
C PHE A 449 8.63 8.02 9.97
N MET A 450 7.41 8.26 10.44
CA MET A 450 6.93 9.61 10.71
C MET A 450 7.81 10.29 11.79
N PRO A 451 8.27 11.53 11.58
CA PRO A 451 8.94 12.30 12.62
C PRO A 451 8.01 12.59 13.81
N PRO A 452 8.55 12.88 15.01
CA PRO A 452 7.73 13.30 16.13
C PRO A 452 6.85 14.49 15.78
N TRP A 453 5.56 14.36 16.10
CA TRP A 453 4.56 15.38 15.84
C TRP A 453 3.98 15.81 17.17
N LYS A 454 3.89 17.12 17.43
CA LYS A 454 3.23 17.65 18.63
C LYS A 454 1.79 17.14 18.77
N PRO A 455 1.36 16.62 19.94
CA PRO A 455 -0.02 16.18 20.16
C PRO A 455 -1.03 17.31 20.00
N ALA A 456 -2.29 16.92 19.70
CA ALA A 456 -3.40 17.86 19.61
C ALA A 456 -3.69 18.54 20.96
N ALA A 457 -3.43 17.85 22.07
CA ALA A 457 -3.55 18.44 23.41
C ALA A 457 -2.45 19.49 23.65
N ALA A 458 -2.79 20.54 24.38
CA ALA A 458 -1.82 21.53 24.83
C ALA A 458 -0.74 20.86 25.70
N LEU A 459 0.52 21.18 25.41
CA LEU A 459 1.66 20.81 26.23
C LEU A 459 2.07 22.02 27.06
N ASP A 460 2.45 21.80 28.31
CA ASP A 460 3.20 22.79 29.07
C ASP A 460 4.61 23.01 28.47
N GLU A 461 5.30 24.05 28.94
CA GLU A 461 6.58 24.46 28.38
C GLU A 461 7.68 23.39 28.56
N GLU A 462 7.67 22.68 29.68
CA GLU A 462 8.64 21.63 29.98
C GLU A 462 8.45 20.42 29.06
N ALA A 463 7.22 19.94 28.90
CA ALA A 463 6.88 18.85 27.99
C ALA A 463 7.15 19.23 26.52
N ALA A 464 6.88 20.48 26.14
CA ALA A 464 7.22 20.98 24.81
C ALA A 464 8.73 21.00 24.55
N ARG A 465 9.53 21.42 25.54
CA ARG A 465 11.01 21.37 25.45
C ARG A 465 11.52 19.95 25.34
N ALA A 466 11.05 19.04 26.21
CA ALA A 466 11.44 17.63 26.18
C ALA A 466 11.09 16.97 24.84
N LEU A 467 9.94 17.29 24.25
CA LEU A 467 9.56 16.79 22.94
C LEU A 467 10.50 17.29 21.82
N ARG A 468 10.92 18.56 21.84
CA ARG A 468 11.89 19.12 20.88
C ARG A 468 13.26 18.43 20.98
N GLU A 469 13.73 18.22 22.20
CA GLU A 469 14.98 17.50 22.45
C GLU A 469 14.89 16.04 21.96
N ALA A 470 13.79 15.35 22.27
CA ALA A 470 13.56 13.98 21.80
C ALA A 470 13.48 13.90 20.26
N ALA A 471 12.84 14.88 19.62
CA ALA A 471 12.68 14.94 18.18
C ALA A 471 14.01 15.15 17.42
N THR A 472 14.98 15.83 18.04
CA THR A 472 16.30 16.07 17.46
C THR A 472 17.33 15.00 17.82
N ALA A 473 17.16 14.32 18.96
CA ALA A 473 18.05 13.25 19.42
C ALA A 473 17.78 11.88 18.77
N GLN A 474 16.54 11.63 18.30
CA GLN A 474 16.18 10.34 17.70
C GLN A 474 16.94 10.03 16.39
N SER A 475 17.01 8.74 16.02
CA SER A 475 17.74 8.24 14.85
C SER A 475 16.92 7.38 13.88
N TYR A 476 15.62 7.24 14.09
CA TYR A 476 14.75 6.39 13.27
C TYR A 476 14.04 7.15 12.13
N ALA A 477 13.74 8.45 12.31
CA ALA A 477 13.02 9.31 11.37
C ALA A 477 13.82 10.59 11.04
N ALA A 478 13.27 11.47 10.20
CA ALA A 478 13.84 12.80 9.98
C ALA A 478 13.97 13.56 11.31
N LYS A 479 15.12 14.21 11.53
CA LYS A 479 15.46 14.91 12.78
C LYS A 479 14.79 16.28 12.84
N THR A 480 13.47 16.26 13.05
CA THR A 480 12.60 17.43 13.03
C THR A 480 11.45 17.24 14.01
N LEU A 481 10.85 18.35 14.46
CA LEU A 481 9.58 18.35 15.18
C LEU A 481 8.52 18.95 14.28
N LEU A 482 7.41 18.25 14.13
CA LEU A 482 6.24 18.77 13.44
C LEU A 482 5.38 19.56 14.43
N GLU A 483 5.31 20.87 14.24
CA GLU A 483 4.64 21.80 15.15
C GLU A 483 3.20 22.12 14.76
N GLU A 484 2.81 21.85 13.51
CA GLU A 484 1.44 22.04 13.03
C GLU A 484 0.43 21.23 13.87
N GLU A 485 -0.78 21.75 14.00
CA GLU A 485 -1.83 21.05 14.76
C GLU A 485 -2.27 19.77 14.03
N ARG A 486 -2.34 18.67 14.78
CA ARG A 486 -2.81 17.37 14.28
C ARG A 486 -4.34 17.32 14.22
N PRO A 487 -4.95 16.68 13.19
CA PRO A 487 -6.36 16.33 13.24
C PRO A 487 -6.67 15.46 14.47
N SER A 488 -7.78 15.72 15.16
CA SER A 488 -8.19 14.94 16.34
C SER A 488 -8.63 13.52 16.00
N ASN A 489 -9.03 13.28 14.75
CA ASN A 489 -9.51 12.03 14.17
C ASN A 489 -8.45 11.36 13.28
N LEU A 490 -7.17 11.56 13.60
CA LEU A 490 -6.04 11.06 12.82
C LEU A 490 -5.87 9.54 12.92
N VAL A 491 -5.66 8.90 11.77
CA VAL A 491 -5.28 7.49 11.64
C VAL A 491 -3.95 7.39 10.91
N TYR A 492 -3.00 6.67 11.48
CA TYR A 492 -1.70 6.43 10.83
C TYR A 492 -1.81 5.21 9.91
N ALA A 493 -1.53 5.40 8.63
CA ALA A 493 -1.83 4.47 7.54
C ALA A 493 -0.58 3.99 6.75
N PRO A 494 0.56 3.62 7.38
CA PRO A 494 1.79 3.31 6.65
C PRO A 494 1.65 2.04 5.80
N HIS A 495 2.55 1.87 4.83
CA HIS A 495 2.65 0.66 4.03
C HIS A 495 3.72 -0.30 4.53
N PHE A 496 3.59 -1.57 4.18
CA PHE A 496 4.62 -2.57 4.39
C PHE A 496 4.71 -3.55 3.22
N TYR A 497 5.91 -3.65 2.64
CA TYR A 497 6.25 -4.64 1.63
C TYR A 497 7.57 -5.33 1.98
N ASP A 498 7.65 -6.64 1.69
CA ASP A 498 8.95 -7.32 1.61
C ASP A 498 9.67 -6.84 0.34
N LEU A 499 10.51 -5.83 0.49
CA LEU A 499 11.23 -5.23 -0.63
C LEU A 499 12.13 -6.24 -1.36
N ASN A 500 12.64 -7.27 -0.67
CA ASN A 500 13.45 -8.30 -1.33
C ASN A 500 12.60 -9.15 -2.27
N VAL A 501 11.41 -9.56 -1.84
CA VAL A 501 10.47 -10.33 -2.68
C VAL A 501 9.82 -9.44 -3.76
N LEU A 502 9.43 -8.22 -3.40
CA LEU A 502 8.84 -7.23 -4.31
C LEU A 502 9.79 -6.94 -5.49
N PHE A 503 11.05 -6.60 -5.20
CA PHE A 503 12.03 -6.26 -6.23
C PHE A 503 12.72 -7.47 -6.86
N GLY A 504 12.97 -8.53 -6.09
CA GLY A 504 13.58 -9.75 -6.61
C GLY A 504 12.62 -10.62 -7.43
N LYS A 505 11.32 -10.54 -7.17
CA LYS A 505 10.28 -11.47 -7.68
C LYS A 505 10.67 -12.93 -7.47
N THR A 506 11.33 -13.22 -6.35
CA THR A 506 11.82 -14.56 -6.00
C THR A 506 11.66 -14.80 -4.51
N HIS A 507 11.27 -16.03 -4.15
CA HIS A 507 11.26 -16.52 -2.78
C HIS A 507 11.45 -18.02 -2.75
N ALA A 508 12.35 -18.50 -1.89
CA ALA A 508 12.64 -19.92 -1.78
C ALA A 508 12.47 -20.42 -0.33
N TRP A 509 13.38 -20.02 0.56
CA TRP A 509 13.39 -20.47 1.96
C TRP A 509 14.03 -19.44 2.91
N MET A 510 14.46 -18.29 2.39
CA MET A 510 15.13 -17.24 3.14
C MET A 510 14.43 -15.92 2.89
N SER A 511 14.26 -15.12 3.93
CA SER A 511 13.82 -13.73 3.85
C SER A 511 14.83 -12.79 4.48
N VAL A 512 14.69 -11.52 4.15
CA VAL A 512 15.66 -10.47 4.46
C VAL A 512 14.95 -9.35 5.21
N ASN A 513 15.53 -8.89 6.31
CA ASN A 513 15.09 -7.68 7.00
C ASN A 513 15.67 -6.45 6.30
N VAL A 514 15.05 -6.05 5.19
CA VAL A 514 15.50 -4.90 4.39
C VAL A 514 15.40 -3.60 5.19
N GLN A 515 14.35 -3.43 6.00
CA GLN A 515 14.18 -2.27 6.89
C GLN A 515 15.36 -2.09 7.86
N GLY A 516 15.90 -3.20 8.37
CA GLY A 516 17.07 -3.22 9.23
C GLY A 516 18.36 -2.97 8.45
N LEU A 517 18.56 -3.63 7.31
CA LEU A 517 19.75 -3.46 6.47
C LEU A 517 19.93 -2.02 6.02
N SER A 518 18.85 -1.36 5.57
CA SER A 518 18.87 0.03 5.14
C SER A 518 19.20 1.02 6.27
N ARG A 519 19.27 0.53 7.51
CA ARG A 519 19.60 1.29 8.73
C ARG A 519 20.87 0.74 9.41
N GLY A 520 21.73 0.07 8.66
CA GLY A 520 23.05 -0.38 9.12
C GLY A 520 23.05 -1.69 9.92
N MET A 521 21.97 -2.49 9.87
CA MET A 521 21.98 -3.81 10.49
C MET A 521 23.05 -4.71 9.86
N PHE A 522 23.81 -5.41 10.71
CA PHE A 522 24.77 -6.41 10.25
C PHE A 522 24.08 -7.54 9.47
N VAL A 523 24.59 -7.87 8.28
CA VAL A 523 23.89 -8.74 7.30
C VAL A 523 23.42 -10.08 7.86
N LEU A 524 24.23 -10.76 8.68
CA LEU A 524 23.84 -12.07 9.23
C LEU A 524 22.68 -11.98 10.25
N LYS A 525 22.44 -10.81 10.84
CA LYS A 525 21.26 -10.56 11.71
C LYS A 525 19.99 -10.24 10.91
N ALA A 526 20.15 -9.95 9.62
CA ALA A 526 19.04 -9.63 8.73
C ALA A 526 18.50 -10.84 7.96
N LEU A 527 19.13 -12.02 8.05
CA LEU A 527 18.70 -13.22 7.34
C LEU A 527 17.81 -14.10 8.24
N TYR A 528 16.69 -14.54 7.67
CA TYR A 528 15.72 -15.39 8.35
C TYR A 528 15.37 -16.59 7.47
N PHE A 529 15.20 -17.76 8.06
CA PHE A 529 15.10 -19.02 7.32
C PHE A 529 13.83 -19.81 7.66
N GLY A 530 13.23 -20.43 6.64
CA GLY A 530 11.98 -21.15 6.73
C GLY A 530 10.76 -20.25 6.97
N ALA A 531 9.58 -20.86 7.01
CA ALA A 531 8.31 -20.15 7.22
C ALA A 531 8.25 -19.44 8.59
N ASP A 532 8.79 -20.06 9.64
CA ASP A 532 8.83 -19.46 10.98
C ASP A 532 9.78 -18.26 11.03
N GLY A 533 10.96 -18.38 10.39
CA GLY A 533 11.89 -17.26 10.24
C GLY A 533 11.28 -16.11 9.45
N LEU A 534 10.58 -16.43 8.36
CA LEU A 534 9.84 -15.45 7.55
C LEU A 534 8.79 -14.69 8.38
N ARG A 535 7.92 -15.38 9.12
CA ARG A 535 6.95 -14.74 10.01
C ARG A 535 7.63 -13.90 11.09
N LYS A 536 8.72 -14.40 11.69
CA LYS A 536 9.50 -13.64 12.69
C LYS A 536 10.10 -12.36 12.09
N ASN A 537 10.61 -12.42 10.86
CA ASN A 537 11.13 -11.26 10.14
C ASN A 537 10.04 -10.19 9.97
N TYR A 538 8.91 -10.55 9.36
CA TYR A 538 7.80 -9.63 9.13
C TYR A 538 7.24 -9.08 10.44
N ARG A 539 7.06 -9.92 11.46
CA ARG A 539 6.60 -9.51 12.79
C ARG A 539 7.52 -8.45 13.38
N THR A 540 8.84 -8.61 13.23
CA THR A 540 9.83 -7.66 13.75
C THR A 540 9.77 -6.32 13.04
N GLN A 541 9.68 -6.32 11.70
CA GLN A 541 9.61 -5.09 10.92
C GLN A 541 8.30 -4.32 11.15
N LEU A 542 7.16 -5.02 11.27
CA LEU A 542 5.87 -4.43 11.63
C LEU A 542 5.85 -3.91 13.07
N ALA A 543 6.47 -4.62 14.02
CA ALA A 543 6.61 -4.15 15.39
C ALA A 543 7.41 -2.84 15.48
N ASN A 544 8.42 -2.66 14.61
CA ASN A 544 9.15 -1.39 14.52
C ASN A 544 8.27 -0.24 14.01
N ILE A 545 7.40 -0.49 13.02
CA ILE A 545 6.42 0.50 12.56
C ILE A 545 5.53 0.94 13.72
N VAL A 546 4.98 -0.02 14.48
CA VAL A 546 4.15 0.29 15.66
C VAL A 546 4.95 1.07 16.70
N ARG A 547 6.15 0.60 17.06
CA ARG A 547 7.01 1.24 18.07
C ARG A 547 7.30 2.70 17.72
N TYR A 548 7.74 2.98 16.50
CA TYR A 548 8.12 4.34 16.10
C TYR A 548 6.90 5.22 15.85
N ALA A 549 5.77 4.68 15.37
CA ALA A 549 4.52 5.41 15.33
C ALA A 549 4.08 5.86 16.73
N ARG A 550 4.18 4.99 17.74
CA ARG A 550 3.85 5.33 19.14
C ARG A 550 4.80 6.38 19.70
N ALA A 551 6.09 6.30 19.38
CA ALA A 551 7.08 7.29 19.79
C ALA A 551 6.83 8.67 19.18
N SER A 552 6.46 8.73 17.89
CA SER A 552 6.27 9.98 17.16
C SER A 552 4.88 10.60 17.34
N LEU A 553 3.85 9.76 17.41
CA LEU A 553 2.45 10.18 17.30
C LEU A 553 1.64 9.87 18.56
N GLY A 554 2.17 9.09 19.51
CA GLY A 554 1.43 8.68 20.70
C GLY A 554 0.32 7.66 20.42
N ALA A 555 -0.76 7.73 21.20
CA ALA A 555 -1.87 6.79 21.12
C ALA A 555 -2.88 7.19 20.02
N LEU A 556 -2.77 6.56 18.85
CA LEU A 556 -3.72 6.64 17.73
C LEU A 556 -3.93 5.27 17.03
N PRO A 557 -5.01 5.07 16.26
CA PRO A 557 -5.19 3.84 15.48
C PRO A 557 -4.14 3.72 14.37
N ILE A 558 -3.66 2.50 14.12
CA ILE A 558 -2.70 2.20 13.05
C ILE A 558 -3.32 1.19 12.10
N VAL A 559 -3.43 1.56 10.83
CA VAL A 559 -3.86 0.68 9.74
C VAL A 559 -2.68 0.51 8.80
N ILE A 560 -2.30 -0.72 8.45
CA ILE A 560 -1.37 -0.91 7.33
C ILE A 560 -2.17 -0.68 6.05
N GLY A 561 -2.04 0.51 5.45
CA GLY A 561 -2.83 0.96 4.30
C GLY A 561 -2.62 0.09 3.06
N GLU A 562 -1.43 -0.47 2.92
CA GLU A 562 -1.08 -1.33 1.81
C GLU A 562 -0.06 -2.39 2.22
N VAL A 563 -0.36 -3.64 1.90
CA VAL A 563 0.50 -4.81 2.16
C VAL A 563 0.06 -5.98 1.30
N GLY A 564 1.00 -6.64 0.63
CA GLY A 564 0.67 -7.75 -0.25
C GLY A 564 1.89 -8.48 -0.78
N ILE A 565 1.64 -9.44 -1.67
CA ILE A 565 2.69 -10.20 -2.35
C ILE A 565 2.48 -10.19 -3.85
N PRO A 566 3.57 -10.20 -4.63
CA PRO A 566 3.47 -10.50 -6.04
C PRO A 566 3.21 -12.00 -6.25
N TYR A 567 2.23 -12.35 -7.09
CA TYR A 567 1.92 -13.74 -7.44
C TYR A 567 2.82 -14.29 -8.54
N ASP A 568 3.43 -13.40 -9.35
CA ASP A 568 4.31 -13.73 -10.47
C ASP A 568 5.76 -14.08 -10.06
N ILE A 569 6.00 -14.32 -8.76
CA ILE A 569 7.32 -14.75 -8.26
C ILE A 569 7.80 -16.07 -8.87
N ASN A 570 9.11 -16.30 -8.78
CA ASN A 570 9.77 -17.53 -9.21
C ASN A 570 9.45 -17.87 -10.68
N LYS A 571 9.47 -16.83 -11.53
CA LYS A 571 9.18 -16.93 -12.98
C LYS A 571 7.78 -17.50 -13.26
N ARG A 572 6.77 -17.10 -12.47
CA ARG A 572 5.37 -17.52 -12.68
C ARG A 572 5.14 -19.03 -12.59
N LEU A 573 6.02 -19.78 -11.92
CA LEU A 573 5.94 -21.25 -11.84
C LEU A 573 4.60 -21.75 -11.29
N ALA A 574 4.00 -21.01 -10.35
CA ALA A 574 2.70 -21.34 -9.78
C ALA A 574 1.58 -21.38 -10.84
N PHE A 575 1.63 -20.55 -11.88
CA PHE A 575 0.59 -20.50 -12.90
C PHE A 575 0.62 -21.73 -13.81
N ALA A 576 1.80 -22.26 -14.10
CA ALA A 576 1.95 -23.49 -14.89
C ALA A 576 1.63 -24.76 -14.09
N THR A 577 1.87 -24.73 -12.77
CA THR A 577 1.80 -25.93 -11.93
C THR A 577 0.55 -26.02 -11.06
N GLY A 578 -0.11 -24.90 -10.78
CA GLY A 578 -1.13 -24.78 -9.76
C GLY A 578 -0.56 -24.76 -8.33
N ASP A 579 0.77 -24.83 -8.15
CA ASP A 579 1.44 -24.88 -6.84
C ASP A 579 1.73 -23.47 -6.31
N PHE A 580 0.73 -22.88 -5.64
CA PHE A 580 0.84 -21.58 -4.98
C PHE A 580 1.47 -21.66 -3.58
N SER A 581 2.15 -22.75 -3.22
CA SER A 581 2.65 -22.94 -1.84
C SER A 581 3.60 -21.84 -1.37
N LYS A 582 4.39 -21.23 -2.26
CA LYS A 582 5.31 -20.14 -1.88
C LYS A 582 4.61 -18.81 -1.70
N GLN A 583 3.62 -18.53 -2.53
CA GLN A 583 2.73 -17.38 -2.36
C GLN A 583 1.94 -17.51 -1.05
N ARG A 584 1.45 -18.71 -0.75
CA ARG A 584 0.76 -19.02 0.50
C ARG A 584 1.65 -18.81 1.71
N GLU A 585 2.89 -19.30 1.68
CA GLU A 585 3.88 -19.11 2.75
C GLU A 585 4.13 -17.62 3.04
N LEU A 586 4.29 -16.80 1.99
CA LEU A 586 4.48 -15.36 2.12
C LEU A 586 3.24 -14.64 2.67
N MET A 587 2.06 -14.90 2.09
CA MET A 587 0.81 -14.27 2.51
C MET A 587 0.45 -14.64 3.96
N ASP A 588 0.64 -15.91 4.33
CA ASP A 588 0.37 -16.39 5.69
C ASP A 588 1.31 -15.75 6.72
N ALA A 589 2.60 -15.66 6.40
CA ALA A 589 3.57 -14.97 7.25
C ALA A 589 3.24 -13.48 7.40
N LEU A 590 2.80 -12.80 6.32
CA LEU A 590 2.42 -11.38 6.37
C LEU A 590 1.19 -11.15 7.26
N ILE A 591 0.09 -11.87 7.00
CA ILE A 591 -1.14 -11.73 7.78
C ILE A 591 -0.88 -12.14 9.24
N GLY A 592 -0.19 -13.26 9.45
CA GLY A 592 0.19 -13.72 10.79
C GLY A 592 1.06 -12.73 11.56
N ALA A 593 1.96 -12.01 10.89
CA ALA A 593 2.78 -10.98 11.51
C ALA A 593 2.01 -9.70 11.86
N MET A 594 0.99 -9.33 11.07
CA MET A 594 0.08 -8.24 11.42
C MET A 594 -0.81 -8.62 12.61
N GLU A 595 -1.29 -9.86 12.63
CA GLU A 595 -2.03 -10.47 13.73
C GLU A 595 -1.21 -10.48 15.04
N ASP A 596 0.06 -10.88 14.98
CA ASP A 596 0.98 -10.88 16.11
C ASP A 596 1.19 -9.47 16.73
N ASN A 597 0.95 -8.42 15.94
CA ASN A 597 1.05 -7.02 16.35
C ASN A 597 -0.32 -6.34 16.57
N LEU A 598 -1.43 -7.09 16.46
CA LEU A 598 -2.81 -6.59 16.57
C LEU A 598 -3.10 -5.40 15.63
N LEU A 599 -2.51 -5.41 14.43
CA LEU A 599 -2.66 -4.35 13.44
C LEU A 599 -3.96 -4.48 12.65
N HIS A 600 -4.55 -3.34 12.32
CA HIS A 600 -5.53 -3.24 11.24
C HIS A 600 -4.79 -3.21 9.90
N PHE A 601 -5.41 -3.68 8.81
CA PHE A 601 -4.75 -3.68 7.51
C PHE A 601 -5.71 -3.75 6.33
N THR A 602 -5.23 -3.28 5.18
CA THR A 602 -5.84 -3.46 3.86
C THR A 602 -4.86 -4.14 2.91
N LEU A 603 -5.18 -5.36 2.48
CA LEU A 603 -4.35 -6.14 1.56
C LEU A 603 -4.25 -5.47 0.17
N TRP A 604 -3.14 -5.65 -0.53
CA TRP A 604 -2.98 -5.25 -1.93
C TRP A 604 -2.99 -6.51 -2.82
N ASN A 605 -3.97 -6.71 -3.70
CA ASN A 605 -5.23 -5.95 -3.86
C ASN A 605 -6.42 -6.84 -4.31
N TYR A 606 -7.61 -6.25 -4.48
CA TYR A 606 -8.74 -6.89 -5.17
C TYR A 606 -8.98 -6.18 -6.51
N ASN A 607 -8.66 -6.84 -7.61
CA ASN A 607 -8.90 -6.38 -8.97
C ASN A 607 -9.56 -7.52 -9.76
N PRO A 608 -10.88 -7.44 -10.02
CA PRO A 608 -11.57 -8.49 -10.75
C PRO A 608 -11.15 -8.57 -12.23
N ASP A 609 -10.49 -7.55 -12.78
CA ASP A 609 -9.99 -7.57 -14.16
C ASP A 609 -8.60 -8.22 -14.30
N ASN A 610 -7.97 -8.64 -13.19
CA ASN A 610 -6.61 -9.16 -13.19
C ASN A 610 -6.46 -10.36 -14.13
N ARG A 611 -5.39 -10.35 -14.93
CA ARG A 611 -5.04 -11.40 -15.90
C ARG A 611 -3.67 -11.99 -15.58
N ILE A 612 -3.47 -13.26 -15.91
CA ILE A 612 -2.17 -13.93 -15.70
C ILE A 612 -1.07 -13.33 -16.59
N GLU A 613 -1.46 -12.83 -17.76
CA GLU A 613 -0.55 -12.28 -18.75
C GLU A 613 0.02 -10.94 -18.28
N TYR A 614 -0.88 -10.04 -17.88
CA TYR A 614 -0.62 -8.61 -17.66
C TYR A 614 -0.88 -8.13 -16.22
N GLY A 615 -1.18 -9.05 -15.30
CA GLY A 615 -1.53 -8.71 -13.93
C GLY A 615 -2.78 -7.83 -13.86
N ASP A 616 -2.72 -6.77 -13.07
CA ASP A 616 -3.80 -5.80 -12.86
C ASP A 616 -3.97 -4.80 -14.02
N GLY A 617 -3.12 -4.92 -15.05
CA GLY A 617 -3.12 -4.06 -16.23
C GLY A 617 -2.22 -2.82 -16.12
N TRP A 618 -1.68 -2.54 -14.94
CA TRP A 618 -0.76 -1.45 -14.66
C TRP A 618 0.65 -1.99 -14.43
N ASN A 619 1.60 -1.65 -15.32
CA ASN A 619 3.00 -2.04 -15.25
C ASN A 619 3.22 -3.54 -14.90
N ASN A 620 2.40 -4.43 -15.46
CA ASN A 620 2.37 -5.88 -15.22
C ASN A 620 2.45 -6.27 -13.73
N GLU A 621 1.90 -5.46 -12.84
CA GLU A 621 1.80 -5.79 -11.43
C GLU A 621 0.77 -6.89 -11.21
N ASP A 622 1.15 -7.97 -10.54
CA ASP A 622 0.25 -9.09 -10.27
C ASP A 622 0.16 -9.35 -8.77
N PHE A 623 -0.65 -8.53 -8.09
CA PHE A 623 -0.88 -8.59 -6.65
C PHE A 623 -2.30 -9.03 -6.28
N SER A 624 -3.18 -9.19 -7.27
CA SER A 624 -4.59 -9.35 -6.95
C SER A 624 -4.89 -10.67 -6.23
N LEU A 625 -5.87 -10.70 -5.34
CA LEU A 625 -6.32 -11.96 -4.72
C LEU A 625 -7.16 -12.82 -5.66
N THR A 626 -7.56 -12.28 -6.81
CA THR A 626 -8.39 -12.98 -7.81
C THR A 626 -7.76 -12.88 -9.19
N ASN A 627 -8.13 -13.80 -10.07
CA ASN A 627 -7.92 -13.70 -11.52
C ASN A 627 -9.28 -13.70 -12.23
N GLY A 628 -9.47 -12.73 -13.12
CA GLY A 628 -10.75 -12.36 -13.71
C GLY A 628 -11.24 -13.14 -14.92
N GLY A 629 -10.44 -14.05 -15.47
CA GLY A 629 -10.78 -14.71 -16.74
C GLY A 629 -10.36 -16.15 -16.85
N SER A 630 -11.22 -16.94 -17.50
CA SER A 630 -11.08 -18.38 -17.75
C SER A 630 -10.58 -18.72 -19.16
N ASP A 631 -10.24 -17.74 -20.00
CA ASP A 631 -9.91 -18.01 -21.41
C ASP A 631 -8.70 -17.18 -21.86
N THR A 632 -7.50 -17.66 -21.50
CA THR A 632 -6.22 -17.03 -21.87
C THR A 632 -5.57 -17.68 -23.09
N GLY A 633 -6.15 -18.76 -23.62
CA GLY A 633 -5.51 -19.62 -24.63
C GLY A 633 -4.23 -20.32 -24.14
N LEU A 634 -3.83 -20.10 -22.87
CA LEU A 634 -2.64 -20.69 -22.24
C LEU A 634 -3.09 -21.75 -21.22
N PRO A 635 -2.34 -22.87 -21.07
CA PRO A 635 -2.64 -23.88 -20.07
C PRO A 635 -2.28 -23.36 -18.66
N VAL A 636 -3.17 -22.56 -18.07
CA VAL A 636 -3.00 -22.03 -16.71
C VAL A 636 -3.76 -22.88 -15.71
N LYS A 637 -3.13 -23.17 -14.57
CA LYS A 637 -3.72 -23.91 -13.46
C LYS A 637 -4.06 -22.96 -12.31
N HIS A 638 -5.28 -23.09 -11.81
CA HIS A 638 -5.75 -22.40 -10.60
C HIS A 638 -5.04 -22.91 -9.34
N ASP A 639 -5.18 -22.15 -8.25
CA ASP A 639 -4.62 -22.56 -6.96
C ASP A 639 -5.25 -23.88 -6.51
N PHE A 640 -4.41 -24.90 -6.30
CA PHE A 640 -4.87 -26.23 -5.90
C PHE A 640 -5.65 -26.25 -4.59
N ARG A 641 -5.46 -25.28 -3.68
CA ARG A 641 -6.23 -25.18 -2.43
C ARG A 641 -7.61 -24.57 -2.62
N ASN A 642 -7.81 -23.82 -3.70
CA ASN A 642 -9.10 -23.25 -4.05
C ASN A 642 -9.92 -24.19 -4.98
N HIS A 643 -9.32 -25.30 -5.42
CA HIS A 643 -9.90 -26.19 -6.43
C HIS A 643 -11.34 -26.65 -6.12
N SER A 644 -11.63 -27.01 -4.86
CA SER A 644 -12.98 -27.43 -4.45
C SER A 644 -14.02 -26.31 -4.47
N PHE A 645 -13.59 -25.05 -4.55
CA PHE A 645 -14.43 -23.86 -4.54
C PHE A 645 -14.56 -23.18 -5.90
N GLU A 646 -13.88 -23.66 -6.95
CA GLU A 646 -13.96 -23.05 -8.30
C GLU A 646 -15.37 -23.06 -8.91
N GLY A 647 -16.22 -24.00 -8.47
CA GLY A 647 -17.63 -24.03 -8.84
C GLY A 647 -18.46 -22.89 -8.23
N ASP A 648 -18.03 -22.31 -7.12
CA ASP A 648 -18.72 -21.25 -6.38
C ASP A 648 -18.23 -19.87 -6.83
N GLU A 649 -19.15 -19.02 -7.30
CA GLU A 649 -18.82 -17.66 -7.77
C GLU A 649 -18.14 -16.78 -6.71
N LEU A 650 -18.35 -17.05 -5.42
CA LEU A 650 -17.74 -16.30 -4.32
C LEU A 650 -16.23 -16.56 -4.18
N PHE A 651 -15.74 -17.68 -4.69
CA PHE A 651 -14.35 -18.10 -4.51
C PHE A 651 -13.63 -18.37 -5.84
N ARG A 652 -14.37 -18.47 -6.95
CA ARG A 652 -13.83 -18.72 -8.29
C ARG A 652 -12.70 -17.75 -8.65
N GLY A 653 -11.59 -18.32 -9.12
CA GLY A 653 -10.40 -17.58 -9.51
C GLY A 653 -9.58 -17.01 -8.34
N GLY A 654 -9.97 -17.33 -7.11
CA GLY A 654 -9.28 -16.94 -5.89
C GLY A 654 -7.87 -17.51 -5.79
N ARG A 655 -6.95 -16.74 -5.23
CA ARG A 655 -5.55 -17.11 -5.04
C ARG A 655 -5.22 -17.07 -3.56
N VAL A 656 -4.64 -18.15 -3.04
CA VAL A 656 -4.26 -18.34 -1.63
C VAL A 656 -5.36 -17.95 -0.62
N LEU A 657 -6.64 -18.13 -1.02
CA LEU A 657 -7.79 -17.81 -0.17
C LEU A 657 -7.80 -18.63 1.12
N ASP A 658 -7.16 -19.80 1.13
CA ASP A 658 -7.02 -20.65 2.31
C ASP A 658 -6.14 -20.07 3.42
N VAL A 659 -5.41 -18.98 3.14
CA VAL A 659 -4.73 -18.19 4.15
C VAL A 659 -5.27 -16.77 4.21
N VAL A 660 -5.96 -16.24 3.20
CA VAL A 660 -6.61 -14.92 3.34
C VAL A 660 -7.85 -15.01 4.22
N ILE A 661 -8.71 -16.00 3.98
CA ILE A 661 -10.00 -16.17 4.65
C ILE A 661 -9.78 -16.90 5.98
N ARG A 662 -9.47 -16.19 7.04
CA ARG A 662 -9.11 -16.80 8.34
C ARG A 662 -9.94 -16.23 9.50
N PRO A 663 -10.14 -16.99 10.59
CA PRO A 663 -10.92 -16.52 11.72
C PRO A 663 -10.27 -15.34 12.44
N TYR A 664 -11.10 -14.43 12.95
CA TYR A 664 -10.64 -13.36 13.82
C TYR A 664 -11.78 -12.69 14.61
N ALA A 665 -11.45 -12.09 15.74
CA ALA A 665 -12.40 -11.32 16.55
C ALA A 665 -12.66 -9.93 15.93
N ALA A 666 -13.73 -9.81 15.14
CA ALA A 666 -14.07 -8.57 14.43
C ALA A 666 -14.55 -7.45 15.37
N LYS A 667 -15.31 -7.82 16.41
CA LYS A 667 -15.81 -6.90 17.45
C LYS A 667 -15.50 -7.49 18.82
N VAL A 668 -14.83 -6.75 19.67
CA VAL A 668 -14.28 -7.26 20.93
C VAL A 668 -14.84 -6.46 22.09
N ALA A 669 -15.50 -7.16 23.01
CA ALA A 669 -15.99 -6.60 24.25
C ALA A 669 -14.84 -6.40 25.25
N GLY A 670 -13.91 -5.49 24.93
CA GLY A 670 -12.69 -5.25 25.69
C GLY A 670 -11.52 -4.87 24.80
N GLN A 671 -10.30 -5.00 25.34
CA GLN A 671 -9.05 -4.76 24.62
C GLN A 671 -8.44 -6.08 24.12
N PRO A 672 -8.18 -6.22 22.81
CA PRO A 672 -7.45 -7.38 22.28
C PRO A 672 -6.05 -7.48 22.88
N LEU A 673 -5.64 -8.68 23.27
CA LEU A 673 -4.33 -8.96 23.87
C LEU A 673 -3.48 -9.89 23.01
N LYS A 674 -4.11 -10.89 22.39
CA LYS A 674 -3.43 -11.90 21.57
C LYS A 674 -4.41 -12.52 20.58
N THR A 675 -3.93 -12.81 19.38
CA THR A 675 -4.64 -13.64 18.40
C THR A 675 -3.65 -14.59 17.75
N GLN A 676 -4.02 -15.85 17.62
CA GLN A 676 -3.20 -16.86 16.95
C GLN A 676 -4.10 -17.79 16.15
N TRP A 677 -3.72 -18.00 14.89
CA TRP A 677 -4.35 -18.99 14.03
C TRP A 677 -3.27 -19.81 13.33
N ASP A 678 -3.50 -21.11 13.21
CA ASP A 678 -2.67 -22.02 12.43
C ASP A 678 -3.50 -22.58 11.27
N GLN A 679 -3.14 -22.21 10.04
CA GLN A 679 -3.82 -22.67 8.83
C GLN A 679 -3.73 -24.19 8.58
N ARG A 680 -2.79 -24.88 9.23
CA ARG A 680 -2.55 -26.32 9.06
C ARG A 680 -3.52 -27.09 9.92
N THR A 681 -3.61 -26.75 11.21
CA THR A 681 -4.47 -27.43 12.19
C THR A 681 -5.87 -26.82 12.29
N LEU A 682 -6.07 -25.61 11.76
CA LEU A 682 -7.25 -24.77 11.94
C LEU A 682 -7.52 -24.40 13.41
N ARG A 683 -6.51 -24.50 14.27
CA ARG A 683 -6.58 -24.05 15.66
C ARG A 683 -6.60 -22.52 15.71
N TYR A 684 -7.60 -21.96 16.38
CA TYR A 684 -7.71 -20.52 16.64
C TYR A 684 -7.70 -20.24 18.15
N GLU A 685 -6.92 -19.25 18.57
CA GLU A 685 -6.86 -18.78 19.95
C GLU A 685 -6.94 -17.26 19.99
N PHE A 686 -7.81 -16.73 20.84
CA PHE A 686 -7.98 -15.30 21.04
C PHE A 686 -8.02 -14.96 22.52
N GLU A 687 -7.31 -13.90 22.91
CA GLU A 687 -7.33 -13.35 24.27
C GLU A 687 -7.67 -11.86 24.23
N TRP A 688 -8.55 -11.43 25.13
CA TRP A 688 -8.90 -10.03 25.35
C TRP A 688 -9.05 -9.74 26.83
N GLY A 689 -9.00 -8.46 27.22
CA GLY A 689 -9.17 -8.06 28.62
C GLY A 689 -10.22 -6.97 28.79
N ASN A 690 -10.86 -6.95 29.96
CA ASN A 690 -11.78 -5.88 30.35
C ASN A 690 -11.07 -4.54 30.47
N VAL A 691 -11.74 -3.48 30.03
CA VAL A 691 -11.24 -2.10 30.15
C VAL A 691 -11.71 -1.46 31.46
N PRO A 692 -10.95 -0.51 32.06
CA PRO A 692 -11.34 0.14 33.31
C PRO A 692 -12.61 0.99 33.16
N SER A 693 -13.45 1.04 34.21
CA SER A 693 -14.74 1.75 34.24
C SER A 693 -14.68 3.26 34.00
N SER A 694 -13.51 3.92 34.17
CA SER A 694 -13.36 5.33 33.76
C SER A 694 -13.38 5.55 32.24
N ALA A 695 -13.51 4.47 31.46
CA ALA A 695 -13.78 4.51 30.02
C ALA A 695 -15.28 4.38 29.68
N THR A 696 -16.17 4.19 30.66
CA THR A 696 -17.62 3.98 30.48
C THR A 696 -18.43 5.02 31.26
N ASP A 697 -18.24 6.32 30.98
CA ASP A 697 -19.02 7.41 31.61
C ASP A 697 -20.54 7.41 31.30
N ASP A 698 -21.07 6.39 30.60
CA ASP A 698 -22.49 6.24 30.22
C ASP A 698 -23.08 4.90 30.72
N ASP A 699 -22.96 4.59 32.01
CA ASP A 699 -23.51 3.35 32.62
C ASP A 699 -24.85 3.53 33.36
N ALA A 700 -25.41 4.74 33.44
CA ALA A 700 -26.72 4.97 34.06
C ALA A 700 -27.87 4.85 33.03
N GLY A 701 -28.62 3.74 33.06
CA GLY A 701 -29.92 3.60 32.36
C GLY A 701 -29.90 2.86 31.01
N VAL A 702 -28.87 2.06 30.73
CA VAL A 702 -28.77 1.27 29.50
C VAL A 702 -29.64 0.01 29.60
N ASP A 703 -30.41 -0.30 28.55
CA ASP A 703 -31.26 -1.51 28.53
C ASP A 703 -30.43 -2.81 28.52
N GLU A 704 -31.04 -3.91 28.96
CA GLU A 704 -30.38 -5.21 29.11
C GLU A 704 -29.79 -5.75 27.80
N ALA A 705 -30.45 -5.51 26.66
CA ALA A 705 -29.96 -5.97 25.36
C ALA A 705 -28.70 -5.20 24.94
N THR A 706 -28.67 -3.89 25.22
CA THR A 706 -27.49 -3.07 24.98
C THR A 706 -26.35 -3.45 25.94
N ASP A 707 -26.60 -3.69 27.23
CA ASP A 707 -25.58 -4.21 28.18
C ASP A 707 -25.00 -5.55 27.68
N ARG A 708 -25.87 -6.47 27.24
CA ARG A 708 -25.43 -7.76 26.69
C ARG A 708 -24.54 -7.56 25.47
N LYS A 709 -24.88 -6.66 24.55
CA LYS A 709 -24.04 -6.33 23.39
C LYS A 709 -22.68 -5.77 23.80
N ARG A 710 -22.59 -4.89 24.80
CA ARG A 710 -21.31 -4.34 25.31
C ARG A 710 -20.34 -5.45 25.75
N ARG A 711 -20.88 -6.57 26.23
CA ARG A 711 -20.11 -7.75 26.71
C ARG A 711 -19.94 -8.85 25.68
N THR A 712 -20.45 -8.67 24.47
CA THR A 712 -20.40 -9.68 23.41
C THR A 712 -19.23 -9.46 22.45
N THR A 713 -18.31 -10.41 22.43
CA THR A 713 -17.26 -10.52 21.40
C THR A 713 -17.79 -11.33 20.20
N GLU A 714 -17.56 -10.83 18.98
CA GLU A 714 -17.93 -11.47 17.71
C GLU A 714 -16.66 -11.95 16.99
N ILE A 715 -16.53 -13.27 16.82
CA ILE A 715 -15.44 -13.91 16.08
C ILE A 715 -15.97 -14.39 14.73
N PHE A 716 -15.44 -13.85 13.63
CA PHE A 716 -15.66 -14.41 12.31
C PHE A 716 -15.04 -15.81 12.25
N LEU A 717 -15.84 -16.82 11.92
CA LEU A 717 -15.45 -18.22 11.81
C LEU A 717 -15.81 -18.76 10.42
N PRO A 718 -14.86 -18.73 9.45
CA PRO A 718 -15.19 -18.92 8.05
C PRO A 718 -15.60 -20.36 7.71
N ALA A 719 -16.81 -20.53 7.18
CA ALA A 719 -17.30 -21.73 6.53
C ALA A 719 -16.34 -22.28 5.47
N TYR A 720 -15.55 -21.43 4.81
CA TYR A 720 -14.46 -21.85 3.91
C TYR A 720 -13.54 -22.92 4.56
N HIS A 721 -13.30 -22.80 5.87
CA HIS A 721 -12.49 -23.75 6.63
C HIS A 721 -13.32 -24.71 7.48
N TYR A 722 -14.38 -24.24 8.12
CA TYR A 722 -15.06 -24.97 9.19
C TYR A 722 -16.35 -25.68 8.76
N ARG A 723 -16.87 -25.42 7.54
CA ARG A 723 -18.11 -26.08 7.08
C ARG A 723 -17.91 -27.58 6.96
N GLY A 724 -18.83 -28.34 7.58
CA GLY A 724 -18.79 -29.80 7.59
C GLY A 724 -17.66 -30.41 8.44
N LYS A 725 -16.99 -29.61 9.28
CA LYS A 725 -15.99 -30.10 10.25
C LYS A 725 -16.56 -30.09 11.66
N GLU A 726 -16.17 -31.08 12.45
CA GLU A 726 -16.44 -31.08 13.89
C GLU A 726 -15.29 -30.40 14.64
N PHE A 727 -15.63 -29.46 15.52
CA PHE A 727 -14.69 -28.73 16.36
C PHE A 727 -15.25 -28.51 17.77
N SER A 728 -14.37 -28.23 18.72
CA SER A 728 -14.71 -27.75 20.06
C SER A 728 -14.48 -26.25 20.17
N VAL A 729 -15.29 -25.59 21.00
CA VAL A 729 -15.08 -24.21 21.43
C VAL A 729 -14.94 -24.22 22.95
N THR A 730 -13.81 -23.73 23.43
CA THR A 730 -13.51 -23.58 24.86
C THR A 730 -13.40 -22.10 25.16
N VAL A 731 -14.18 -21.61 26.14
CA VAL A 731 -14.12 -20.22 26.64
C VAL A 731 -13.68 -20.23 28.10
N SER A 732 -12.92 -19.21 28.52
CA SER A 732 -12.46 -19.07 29.91
C SER A 732 -13.60 -18.87 30.90
N ASP A 733 -14.65 -18.18 30.46
CA ASP A 733 -15.82 -17.84 31.24
C ASP A 733 -16.98 -17.46 30.31
N GLY A 734 -18.18 -17.39 30.89
CA GLY A 734 -19.38 -17.00 30.16
C GLY A 734 -19.91 -18.08 29.23
N GLU A 735 -20.66 -17.64 28.22
CA GLU A 735 -21.36 -18.51 27.28
C GLU A 735 -21.00 -18.14 25.83
N TYR A 736 -21.14 -19.10 24.93
CA TYR A 736 -20.96 -18.89 23.50
C TYR A 736 -22.13 -19.41 22.68
N THR A 737 -22.32 -18.82 21.50
CA THR A 737 -23.31 -19.27 20.52
C THR A 737 -22.68 -19.18 19.13
N LEU A 738 -22.80 -20.25 18.34
CA LEU A 738 -22.34 -20.28 16.95
C LEU A 738 -23.52 -20.01 16.02
N ASP A 739 -23.41 -18.95 15.23
CA ASP A 739 -24.27 -18.71 14.07
C ASP A 739 -23.51 -19.14 12.81
N ALA A 740 -23.81 -20.36 12.35
CA ALA A 740 -23.18 -20.94 11.17
C ALA A 740 -23.62 -20.23 9.87
N GLU A 741 -24.82 -19.66 9.84
CA GLU A 741 -25.33 -18.93 8.68
C GLU A 741 -24.57 -17.63 8.52
N ASN A 742 -24.37 -16.86 9.59
CA ASN A 742 -23.58 -15.62 9.57
C ASN A 742 -22.07 -15.82 9.74
N GLN A 743 -21.60 -17.07 9.82
CA GLN A 743 -20.18 -17.42 10.03
C GLN A 743 -19.59 -16.69 11.25
N THR A 744 -20.33 -16.62 12.35
CA THR A 744 -19.95 -15.82 13.53
C THR A 744 -20.12 -16.62 14.83
N LEU A 745 -19.07 -16.66 15.64
CA LEU A 745 -19.09 -17.14 17.01
C LEU A 745 -19.26 -15.94 17.96
N TYR A 746 -20.36 -15.91 18.69
CA TYR A 746 -20.64 -14.92 19.72
C TYR A 746 -20.17 -15.45 21.07
N ILE A 747 -19.45 -14.63 21.84
CA ILE A 747 -19.01 -14.95 23.19
C ILE A 747 -19.43 -13.83 24.12
N VAL A 748 -20.25 -14.16 25.12
CA VAL A 748 -20.67 -13.24 26.18
C VAL A 748 -19.90 -13.59 27.44
N HIS A 749 -18.88 -12.78 27.78
CA HIS A 749 -18.10 -13.01 28.99
C HIS A 749 -18.94 -12.70 30.25
N ALA A 750 -18.66 -13.42 31.34
CA ALA A 750 -19.40 -13.30 32.59
C ALA A 750 -18.70 -12.33 33.56
N ASN A 751 -17.37 -12.40 33.66
CA ASN A 751 -16.61 -11.57 34.59
C ASN A 751 -16.45 -10.14 34.04
N ARG A 752 -16.88 -9.15 34.81
CA ARG A 752 -16.85 -7.72 34.46
C ARG A 752 -15.76 -6.93 35.18
N GLU A 753 -15.00 -7.57 36.06
CA GLU A 753 -13.96 -6.89 36.82
C GLU A 753 -12.91 -6.31 35.86
N PRO A 754 -12.45 -5.06 36.08
CA PRO A 754 -11.42 -4.44 35.25
C PRO A 754 -10.17 -5.33 35.13
N PHE A 755 -9.56 -5.33 33.94
CA PHE A 755 -8.33 -6.07 33.63
C PHE A 755 -8.41 -7.60 33.67
N VAL A 756 -9.57 -8.20 33.97
CA VAL A 756 -9.76 -9.64 33.80
C VAL A 756 -9.52 -10.02 32.35
N LYS A 757 -8.75 -11.11 32.17
CA LYS A 757 -8.41 -11.66 30.86
C LYS A 757 -9.35 -12.81 30.54
N HIS A 758 -9.86 -12.78 29.32
CA HIS A 758 -10.71 -13.80 28.74
C HIS A 758 -9.95 -14.50 27.61
N ARG A 759 -10.29 -15.76 27.37
CA ARG A 759 -9.71 -16.59 26.30
C ARG A 759 -10.77 -17.41 25.61
N ALA A 760 -10.65 -17.51 24.29
CA ALA A 760 -11.41 -18.45 23.47
C ALA A 760 -10.45 -19.31 22.65
N THR A 761 -10.75 -20.60 22.56
CA THR A 761 -9.98 -21.58 21.77
C THR A 761 -10.93 -22.41 20.91
N ILE A 762 -10.61 -22.54 19.62
CA ILE A 762 -11.35 -23.34 18.65
C ILE A 762 -10.39 -24.38 18.08
N GLU A 763 -10.73 -25.66 18.20
CA GLU A 763 -9.87 -26.80 17.81
C GLU A 763 -10.69 -27.88 17.10
N LEU A 764 -10.14 -28.48 16.05
CA LEU A 764 -10.80 -29.60 15.37
C LEU A 764 -10.84 -30.83 16.28
N ARG A 765 -11.94 -31.59 16.26
CA ARG A 765 -12.01 -32.86 17.00
C ARG A 765 -11.08 -33.94 16.43
N ASP A 766 -10.88 -33.93 15.10
CA ASP A 766 -9.95 -34.83 14.41
C ASP A 766 -8.95 -34.04 13.54
N GLU A 767 -8.00 -33.38 14.20
CA GLU A 767 -6.91 -32.64 13.55
C GLU A 767 -6.09 -33.54 12.63
N ARG A 768 -5.82 -34.78 13.04
CA ARG A 768 -4.98 -35.72 12.29
C ARG A 768 -5.61 -36.09 10.95
N ALA A 769 -6.91 -36.37 10.91
CA ALA A 769 -7.63 -36.62 9.67
C ALA A 769 -7.62 -35.40 8.75
N HIS A 770 -7.78 -34.19 9.30
CA HIS A 770 -7.67 -32.96 8.51
C HIS A 770 -6.28 -32.82 7.88
N MET A 771 -5.21 -33.00 8.65
CA MET A 771 -3.84 -32.93 8.16
C MET A 771 -3.56 -33.99 7.08
N LEU A 772 -4.03 -35.23 7.27
CA LEU A 772 -3.96 -36.29 6.26
C LEU A 772 -4.67 -35.89 4.96
N GLN A 773 -5.85 -35.29 5.04
CA GLN A 773 -6.58 -34.79 3.88
C GLN A 773 -5.78 -33.70 3.16
N ARG A 774 -5.22 -32.73 3.88
CA ARG A 774 -4.40 -31.65 3.31
C ARG A 774 -3.22 -32.19 2.50
N VAL A 775 -2.51 -33.19 3.01
CA VAL A 775 -1.37 -33.83 2.31
C VAL A 775 -1.84 -34.57 1.05
N ARG A 776 -2.95 -35.33 1.15
CA ARG A 776 -3.53 -36.07 0.02
C ARG A 776 -3.98 -35.15 -1.11
N GLU A 777 -4.65 -34.05 -0.79
CA GLU A 777 -5.09 -33.04 -1.78
C GLU A 777 -3.91 -32.45 -2.54
N ARG A 778 -2.84 -32.07 -1.82
CA ARG A 778 -1.62 -31.55 -2.45
C ARG A 778 -1.02 -32.57 -3.42
N ARG A 779 -0.85 -33.82 -3.01
CA ARG A 779 -0.33 -34.90 -3.87
C ARG A 779 -1.21 -35.12 -5.11
N ARG A 780 -2.53 -35.02 -4.97
CA ARG A 780 -3.49 -35.21 -6.07
C ARG A 780 -3.37 -34.12 -7.13
N HIS A 781 -3.25 -32.85 -6.73
CA HIS A 781 -3.34 -31.71 -7.66
C HIS A 781 -1.98 -31.23 -8.17
N VAL A 782 -0.95 -31.27 -7.33
CA VAL A 782 0.41 -30.76 -7.64
C VAL A 782 1.38 -31.89 -7.98
N GLY A 783 1.06 -33.13 -7.57
CA GLY A 783 1.98 -34.27 -7.62
C GLY A 783 2.78 -34.42 -6.33
N SER A 784 3.50 -35.55 -6.19
CA SER A 784 4.41 -35.76 -5.05
C SER A 784 5.80 -35.25 -5.37
N ARG A 785 6.36 -34.38 -4.52
CA ARG A 785 7.80 -34.07 -4.53
C ARG A 785 8.64 -35.07 -3.72
N SER A 786 7.98 -35.95 -2.95
CA SER A 786 8.62 -36.85 -2.00
C SER A 786 8.28 -38.32 -2.29
N PRO A 787 9.26 -39.24 -2.32
CA PRO A 787 9.00 -40.67 -2.44
C PRO A 787 8.42 -41.28 -1.14
N LEU A 788 8.30 -40.50 -0.07
CA LEU A 788 7.91 -41.01 1.26
C LEU A 788 6.42 -41.41 1.32
N PRO A 789 6.05 -42.40 2.15
CA PRO A 789 4.65 -42.70 2.47
C PRO A 789 3.93 -41.48 3.09
N VAL A 790 2.62 -41.34 2.85
CA VAL A 790 1.80 -40.22 3.38
C VAL A 790 1.90 -40.10 4.90
N SER A 791 1.98 -41.23 5.61
CA SER A 791 2.14 -41.26 7.07
C SER A 791 3.46 -40.66 7.54
N LEU A 792 4.55 -40.85 6.79
CA LEU A 792 5.87 -40.32 7.11
C LEU A 792 5.98 -38.82 6.73
N GLU A 793 5.36 -38.41 5.62
CA GLU A 793 5.23 -36.98 5.29
C GLU A 793 4.42 -36.24 6.35
N LEU A 794 3.30 -36.80 6.81
CA LEU A 794 2.50 -36.26 7.91
C LEU A 794 3.30 -36.15 9.22
N TRP A 795 4.09 -37.17 9.52
CA TRP A 795 4.94 -37.18 10.71
C TRP A 795 6.02 -36.09 10.65
N LEU A 796 6.71 -35.93 9.52
CA LEU A 796 7.66 -34.84 9.30
C LEU A 796 6.98 -33.46 9.33
N GLU A 797 5.78 -33.36 8.77
CA GLU A 797 4.98 -32.14 8.78
C GLU A 797 4.52 -31.76 10.20
N SER A 798 4.32 -32.73 11.09
CA SER A 798 3.93 -32.49 12.49
C SER A 798 5.06 -31.96 13.38
N TRP A 799 6.30 -31.89 12.87
CA TRP A 799 7.44 -31.44 13.64
C TRP A 799 7.57 -29.92 13.65
N THR A 800 7.82 -29.37 14.83
CA THR A 800 8.24 -27.97 15.00
C THR A 800 9.71 -27.79 14.57
N VAL A 801 10.09 -26.57 14.17
CA VAL A 801 11.50 -26.27 13.82
C VAL A 801 12.46 -26.62 14.95
N SER A 802 12.06 -26.44 16.22
CA SER A 802 12.87 -26.84 17.37
C SER A 802 13.12 -28.34 17.41
N GLN A 803 12.10 -29.16 17.11
CA GLN A 803 12.24 -30.63 17.07
C GLN A 803 13.13 -31.08 15.91
N VAL A 804 12.97 -30.48 14.72
CA VAL A 804 13.85 -30.74 13.56
C VAL A 804 15.30 -30.38 13.90
N LEU A 805 15.54 -29.22 14.51
CA LEU A 805 16.89 -28.75 14.86
C LEU A 805 17.55 -29.65 15.91
N SER A 806 16.82 -29.99 16.98
CA SER A 806 17.31 -30.91 18.01
C SER A 806 17.67 -32.27 17.44
N ILE A 807 16.85 -32.82 16.54
CA ILE A 807 17.11 -34.12 15.92
C ILE A 807 18.28 -34.04 14.93
N SER A 808 18.39 -32.95 14.17
CA SER A 808 19.52 -32.71 13.26
C SER A 808 20.84 -32.59 14.03
N ILE A 809 20.83 -31.93 15.19
CA ILE A 809 21.99 -31.86 16.08
C ILE A 809 22.35 -33.24 16.62
N VAL A 810 21.35 -34.02 17.08
CA VAL A 810 21.58 -35.39 17.57
C VAL A 810 22.17 -36.29 16.47
N VAL A 811 21.64 -36.21 15.25
CA VAL A 811 22.14 -36.97 14.09
C VAL A 811 23.55 -36.53 13.71
N LEU A 812 23.83 -35.21 13.70
CA LEU A 812 25.16 -34.68 13.42
C LEU A 812 26.18 -35.13 14.48
N VAL A 813 25.82 -35.08 15.76
CA VAL A 813 26.65 -35.57 16.87
C VAL A 813 26.89 -37.08 16.75
N ALA A 814 25.88 -37.85 16.38
CA ALA A 814 26.02 -39.29 16.14
C ALA A 814 26.95 -39.60 14.95
N LEU A 815 26.83 -38.86 13.84
CA LEU A 815 27.70 -39.01 12.67
C LEU A 815 29.15 -38.62 12.98
N VAL A 816 29.37 -37.53 13.70
CA VAL A 816 30.71 -37.14 14.16
C VAL A 816 31.28 -38.19 15.11
N GLY A 817 30.46 -38.75 15.99
CA GLY A 817 30.85 -39.86 16.87
C GLY A 817 31.27 -41.11 16.09
N ILE A 818 30.51 -41.50 15.05
CA ILE A 818 30.83 -42.64 14.19
C ILE A 818 32.15 -42.40 13.44
N VAL A 819 32.37 -41.21 12.87
CA VAL A 819 33.63 -40.87 12.19
C VAL A 819 34.81 -40.87 13.15
N ALA A 820 34.63 -40.37 14.37
CA ALA A 820 35.67 -40.38 15.39
C ALA A 820 36.02 -41.81 15.85
N ILE A 821 35.01 -42.70 15.98
CA ILE A 821 35.21 -44.11 16.30
C ILE A 821 35.91 -44.82 15.14
N ASP A 822 35.51 -44.58 13.89
CA ASP A 822 36.13 -45.16 12.70
C ASP A 822 37.61 -44.74 12.57
N GLN A 823 37.90 -43.44 12.74
CA GLN A 823 39.28 -42.94 12.78
C GLN A 823 40.10 -43.54 13.94
N HIS A 824 39.47 -43.77 15.09
CA HIS A 824 40.13 -44.40 16.22
C HIS A 824 40.39 -45.90 15.98
N VAL A 825 39.46 -46.62 15.36
CA VAL A 825 39.60 -48.03 14.99
C VAL A 825 40.68 -48.21 13.91
N VAL A 826 40.69 -47.36 12.88
CA VAL A 826 41.74 -47.34 11.84
C VAL A 826 43.11 -47.06 12.47
N ALA A 827 43.23 -46.04 13.32
CA ALA A 827 44.48 -45.72 14.02
C ALA A 827 44.95 -46.81 15.01
N THR A 828 44.03 -47.68 15.47
CA THR A 828 44.35 -48.81 16.37
C THR A 828 44.72 -50.07 15.59
N LEU A 829 44.21 -50.24 14.36
CA LEU A 829 44.58 -51.32 13.45
C LEU A 829 45.91 -51.06 12.71
N GLU A 830 46.33 -49.79 12.61
CA GLU A 830 47.63 -49.38 12.05
C GLU A 830 48.79 -49.40 13.06
N ARG A 831 48.52 -49.63 14.35
CA ARG A 831 49.52 -49.85 15.41
C ARG A 831 49.65 -51.34 15.72
#